data_AF-A0A1H9H1E7-F1
#
_entry.id   AF-A0A1H9H1E7-F1
#
_cell.length_a   1.000
_cell.length_b   1.000
_cell.length_c   1.000
_cell.angle_alpha   90.00
_cell.angle_beta   90.00
_cell.angle_gamma   90.00
#
_symmetry.space_group_name_H-M   'P 1'
#
loop_
_entity.id
_entity.type
_entity.pdbx_description
1 polymer ?
#
loop_
_entity_poly.entity_id
_entity_poly.type
_entity_poly.pdbx_seq_one_letter_code
_entity_poly.pdbx_strand_id
1 'polypeptide(L)'
;MDYNNRFYLFDTEKNNYLYDNYTKEIYNVEKEVSENFKKILEKDIDNFNLSEFPEKSRQDIQNLINAKEKIVPAVREKKCFITINVSNKCNLNCIYCYRKHENKSHLTKENLLEIVEFATTKYMPEAPEYIFSFGFTSEPLLDFQLLKDFDEIIADHEGFLLKHGDFINFSEKKLFEKLPVEIQEKYKSEISDKPGEIEDSYLKILNQILKNESLWNYWQIQKDEYVKSMIAFSNKLFKQKSAMANRILLNEQFQGLIKEPKVKYYTLFFYSNGTLLNQEHIDFIKGMYKTDFWISIDGPEYINNYSRNYANGKSSFNDVIKGIELLQKNNIKVNINTVITPKNINLLEIVDFFKSLKINSMNFQLVRSENLKFSKEILYEYLANFDKLLERVIDGIKNKDYFYINFLKEHFFFDVLQNFYAKGFITKRCGWGEKLSVNAEGELYHCDSTVDLEQKIGTFRDNITYADIEDNKTVDQKEKCKNCFAKNLCGGTCYYYTLLTGKEINEIECIYRKEIIKKVLKFYATLMEMHELKSVMNIITGKQEVNNFINENKKLPVNKKFILEQQKFDKLDGWFSGLSRAIFDSILSLQEKNSILGNCFEIGVWKGKSAIEIAKFLREDESLLLIDPLLDNNKDEIFTNLKDITGKDKSFLQIYSGYSEEFDYYSEAKNYMKKTRFIHIDGCHVGESVYNDLVLAEKLLSKDGVIVVDDFFNIEYPQITEATYKYLSNNEFTLRLFLAGSNKAYLCRPNSYAFYYDFCISMLQKELLVRGFAIKIMKTSPIGDSLTISLKPFDAKEDLPNGFQGFDWAQDKIEYIGYKK
;
A
#
# COMPACT_ATOMS: atom_id res chain seq x y z
N MET A 1 8.52 -37.90 -8.96
CA MET A 1 7.54 -38.95 -9.34
C MET A 1 6.22 -38.56 -8.71
N ASP A 2 5.14 -38.54 -9.49
CA ASP A 2 3.82 -38.03 -9.08
C ASP A 2 2.93 -39.23 -8.78
N TYR A 3 2.56 -39.49 -7.53
CA TYR A 3 1.74 -40.67 -7.18
C TYR A 3 0.81 -40.39 -5.98
N ASN A 4 -0.42 -40.88 -6.10
CA ASN A 4 -1.62 -40.44 -5.37
C ASN A 4 -1.92 -38.94 -5.39
N ASN A 5 -1.32 -38.20 -6.33
CA ASN A 5 -1.82 -36.90 -6.80
C ASN A 5 -1.91 -35.81 -5.72
N ARG A 6 -1.21 -36.07 -4.63
CA ARG A 6 -1.07 -35.25 -3.44
C ARG A 6 0.39 -34.93 -3.19
N PHE A 7 1.28 -35.91 -3.35
CA PHE A 7 2.68 -35.75 -2.98
C PHE A 7 3.61 -35.53 -4.17
N TYR A 8 4.68 -34.77 -3.94
CA TYR A 8 5.80 -34.63 -4.87
C TYR A 8 7.13 -34.67 -4.11
N LEU A 9 7.96 -35.66 -4.43
CA LEU A 9 9.32 -35.78 -3.90
C LEU A 9 10.31 -35.03 -4.77
N PHE A 10 11.18 -34.25 -4.13
CA PHE A 10 12.28 -33.53 -4.75
C PHE A 10 13.45 -33.35 -3.79
N ASP A 11 14.58 -32.91 -4.31
CA ASP A 11 15.81 -32.70 -3.54
C ASP A 11 16.43 -31.32 -3.84
N THR A 12 17.11 -30.80 -2.81
CA THR A 12 18.10 -29.74 -2.92
C THR A 12 19.49 -30.36 -2.89
N GLU A 13 20.55 -29.55 -2.97
CA GLU A 13 21.92 -30.04 -2.76
C GLU A 13 22.13 -30.64 -1.35
N LYS A 14 21.31 -30.27 -0.37
CA LYS A 14 21.52 -30.60 1.05
C LYS A 14 20.53 -31.63 1.59
N ASN A 15 19.26 -31.56 1.19
CA ASN A 15 18.17 -32.30 1.83
C ASN A 15 17.18 -32.88 0.81
N ASN A 16 16.41 -33.87 1.26
CA ASN A 16 15.29 -34.41 0.51
C ASN A 16 13.99 -33.83 1.07
N TYR A 17 13.05 -33.50 0.18
CA TYR A 17 11.80 -32.88 0.54
C TYR A 17 10.60 -33.64 -0.04
N LEU A 18 9.54 -33.67 0.75
CA LEU A 18 8.22 -34.12 0.35
C LEU A 18 7.26 -32.93 0.37
N TYR A 19 6.77 -32.53 -0.80
CA TYR A 19 5.66 -31.57 -0.91
C TYR A 19 4.32 -32.30 -0.77
N ASP A 20 3.41 -31.71 0.00
CA ASP A 20 2.01 -32.13 0.10
C ASP A 20 1.08 -31.04 -0.45
N ASN A 21 0.37 -31.38 -1.53
CA ASN A 21 -0.58 -30.50 -2.20
C ASN A 21 -1.80 -30.13 -1.37
N TYR A 22 -2.17 -30.93 -0.37
CA TYR A 22 -3.33 -30.68 0.47
C TYR A 22 -3.01 -29.73 1.62
N THR A 23 -1.91 -29.98 2.34
CA THR A 23 -1.50 -29.09 3.45
C THR A 23 -0.78 -27.83 2.97
N LYS A 24 -0.30 -27.82 1.71
CA LYS A 24 0.58 -26.76 1.17
C LYS A 24 1.87 -26.62 1.94
N GLU A 25 2.44 -27.75 2.36
CA GLU A 25 3.69 -27.79 3.11
C GLU A 25 4.76 -28.61 2.37
N ILE A 26 6.02 -28.32 2.72
CA ILE A 26 7.15 -29.18 2.38
C ILE A 26 7.77 -29.70 3.67
N TYR A 27 8.06 -31.00 3.69
CA TYR A 27 8.65 -31.69 4.83
C TYR A 27 10.06 -32.12 4.45
N ASN A 28 11.07 -31.75 5.25
CA ASN A 28 12.41 -32.33 5.12
C ASN A 28 12.32 -33.78 5.61
N VAL A 29 12.72 -34.72 4.75
CA VAL A 29 12.65 -36.16 5.02
C VAL A 29 14.04 -36.79 4.93
N GLU A 30 14.30 -37.73 5.83
CA GLU A 30 15.52 -38.53 5.79
C GLU A 30 15.63 -39.29 4.46
N LYS A 31 16.84 -39.52 3.97
CA LYS A 31 17.09 -40.16 2.67
C LYS A 31 16.41 -41.53 2.55
N GLU A 32 16.48 -42.33 3.61
CA GLU A 32 15.83 -43.64 3.67
C GLU A 32 14.30 -43.52 3.57
N VAL A 33 13.70 -42.57 4.29
CA VAL A 33 12.25 -42.27 4.19
C VAL A 33 11.89 -41.84 2.77
N SER A 34 12.72 -40.99 2.13
CA SER A 34 12.51 -40.57 0.74
C SER A 34 12.56 -41.73 -0.26
N GLU A 35 13.56 -42.61 -0.15
CA GLU A 35 13.70 -43.80 -1.01
C GLU A 35 12.55 -44.79 -0.82
N ASN A 36 12.13 -44.98 0.44
CA ASN A 36 10.97 -45.79 0.77
C ASN A 36 9.68 -45.20 0.22
N PHE A 37 9.49 -43.88 0.36
CA PHE A 37 8.34 -43.18 -0.21
C PHE A 37 8.34 -43.26 -1.74
N LYS A 38 9.49 -43.20 -2.43
CA LYS A 38 9.57 -43.44 -3.88
C LYS A 38 9.02 -44.81 -4.27
N LYS A 39 9.39 -45.87 -3.52
CA LYS A 39 8.86 -47.23 -3.75
C LYS A 39 7.35 -47.30 -3.51
N ILE A 40 6.84 -46.64 -2.46
CA ILE A 40 5.41 -46.54 -2.18
C ILE A 40 4.69 -45.86 -3.33
N LEU A 41 5.22 -44.73 -3.77
CA LEU A 41 4.71 -43.98 -4.90
C LEU A 41 4.65 -44.87 -6.14
N GLU A 42 5.72 -45.56 -6.54
CA GLU A 42 5.74 -46.44 -7.72
C GLU A 42 4.69 -47.58 -7.73
N LYS A 43 4.23 -48.04 -6.56
CA LYS A 43 3.38 -49.23 -6.39
C LYS A 43 1.95 -48.96 -5.90
N ASP A 44 1.49 -47.70 -5.95
CA ASP A 44 0.18 -47.24 -5.46
C ASP A 44 0.04 -47.22 -3.92
N ILE A 45 -0.25 -46.04 -3.35
CA ILE A 45 -0.25 -45.79 -1.89
C ILE A 45 -1.33 -46.62 -1.18
N ASP A 46 -2.45 -46.88 -1.86
CA ASP A 46 -3.63 -47.52 -1.28
C ASP A 46 -3.47 -49.05 -1.22
N ASN A 47 -2.51 -49.58 -1.99
CA ASN A 47 -2.21 -51.00 -2.11
C ASN A 47 -0.81 -51.38 -1.59
N PHE A 48 -0.07 -50.42 -1.02
CA PHE A 48 1.29 -50.67 -0.54
C PHE A 48 1.32 -51.24 0.87
N ASN A 49 2.10 -52.31 1.08
CA ASN A 49 2.27 -52.89 2.40
C ASN A 49 3.33 -52.13 3.22
N LEU A 50 2.88 -51.24 4.12
CA LEU A 50 3.75 -50.47 5.01
C LEU A 50 4.59 -51.32 5.99
N SER A 51 4.27 -52.61 6.13
CA SER A 51 5.07 -53.53 6.97
C SER A 51 6.47 -53.83 6.40
N GLU A 52 6.72 -53.52 5.12
CA GLU A 52 8.03 -53.68 4.47
C GLU A 52 9.07 -52.61 4.90
N PHE A 53 8.67 -51.59 5.66
CA PHE A 53 9.54 -50.49 6.10
C PHE A 53 9.90 -50.57 7.59
N PRO A 54 11.05 -50.00 7.99
CA PRO A 54 11.41 -49.82 9.39
C PRO A 54 10.32 -49.09 10.19
N GLU A 55 10.17 -49.44 11.46
CA GLU A 55 9.08 -48.96 12.33
C GLU A 55 8.98 -47.43 12.38
N LYS A 56 10.12 -46.73 12.52
CA LYS A 56 10.17 -45.26 12.51
C LYS A 56 9.66 -44.67 11.19
N SER A 57 10.16 -45.18 10.05
CA SER A 57 9.71 -44.77 8.71
C SER A 57 8.22 -45.03 8.51
N ARG A 58 7.73 -46.19 9.00
CA ARG A 58 6.31 -46.54 8.93
C ARG A 58 5.43 -45.52 9.64
N GLN A 59 5.81 -45.13 10.86
CA GLN A 59 5.04 -44.16 11.66
C GLN A 59 5.03 -42.77 11.01
N ASP A 60 6.17 -42.31 10.51
CA ASP A 60 6.28 -41.00 9.85
C ASP A 60 5.44 -40.93 8.56
N ILE A 61 5.51 -41.99 7.75
CA ILE A 61 4.72 -42.13 6.52
C ILE A 61 3.22 -42.18 6.83
N GLN A 62 2.83 -42.95 7.86
CA GLN A 62 1.44 -43.06 8.28
C GLN A 62 0.90 -41.71 8.80
N ASN A 63 1.71 -40.94 9.54
CA ASN A 63 1.33 -39.60 10.01
C ASN A 63 1.10 -38.63 8.84
N LEU A 64 1.97 -38.66 7.83
CA LEU A 64 1.84 -37.84 6.61
C LEU A 64 0.59 -38.21 5.80
N ILE A 65 0.29 -39.51 5.65
CA ILE A 65 -0.92 -39.99 4.98
C ILE A 65 -2.18 -39.58 5.76
N ASN A 66 -2.16 -39.75 7.08
CA ASN A 66 -3.29 -39.51 7.98
C ASN A 66 -3.60 -38.03 8.24
N ALA A 67 -2.71 -37.11 7.88
CA ALA A 67 -2.99 -35.69 7.95
C ALA A 67 -4.20 -35.35 7.07
N LYS A 68 -5.39 -35.24 7.70
CA LYS A 68 -6.67 -34.85 7.10
C LYS A 68 -6.99 -33.38 7.37
N GLU A 69 -7.83 -32.83 6.49
CA GLU A 69 -8.11 -31.44 6.11
C GLU A 69 -8.16 -30.35 7.22
N LYS A 70 -7.57 -29.20 6.88
CA LYS A 70 -8.30 -27.92 6.88
C LYS A 70 -8.13 -27.27 5.51
N ILE A 71 -8.99 -27.62 4.57
CA ILE A 71 -9.14 -26.84 3.34
C ILE A 71 -10.01 -25.65 3.71
N VAL A 72 -9.38 -24.50 3.95
CA VAL A 72 -10.10 -23.23 3.95
C VAL A 72 -9.70 -22.56 2.65
N PRO A 73 -10.55 -22.61 1.60
CA PRO A 73 -10.31 -21.81 0.42
C PRO A 73 -10.19 -20.36 0.87
N ALA A 74 -9.12 -19.68 0.47
CA ALA A 74 -9.06 -18.24 0.65
C ALA A 74 -10.24 -17.64 -0.13
N VAL A 75 -11.16 -16.99 0.57
CA VAL A 75 -12.23 -16.21 -0.08
C VAL A 75 -11.55 -15.00 -0.69
N ARG A 76 -11.39 -15.01 -2.02
CA ARG A 76 -10.88 -13.87 -2.76
C ARG A 76 -12.05 -12.99 -3.15
N GLU A 77 -11.97 -11.70 -2.84
CA GLU A 77 -12.90 -10.71 -3.39
C GLU A 77 -12.82 -10.71 -4.92
N LYS A 78 -13.97 -10.86 -5.58
CA LYS A 78 -14.06 -10.91 -7.03
C LYS A 78 -13.99 -9.50 -7.60
N LYS A 79 -12.95 -9.23 -8.39
CA LYS A 79 -12.79 -7.95 -9.09
C LYS A 79 -13.39 -8.06 -10.49
N CYS A 80 -13.87 -6.94 -11.03
CA CYS A 80 -14.32 -6.86 -12.41
C CYS A 80 -13.16 -6.36 -13.28
N PHE A 81 -12.69 -7.14 -14.25
CA PHE A 81 -11.61 -6.76 -15.15
C PHE A 81 -12.14 -6.72 -16.60
N ILE A 82 -12.12 -5.55 -17.23
CA ILE A 82 -12.55 -5.40 -18.62
C ILE A 82 -11.38 -4.91 -19.47
N THR A 83 -10.94 -5.71 -20.43
CA THR A 83 -10.03 -5.25 -21.47
C THR A 83 -10.82 -4.64 -22.61
N ILE A 84 -10.54 -3.39 -22.97
CA ILE A 84 -11.27 -2.65 -24.00
C ILE A 84 -10.43 -2.53 -25.26
N ASN A 85 -10.91 -3.08 -26.38
CA ASN A 85 -10.32 -2.86 -27.69
C ASN A 85 -10.90 -1.62 -28.37
N VAL A 86 -10.21 -0.48 -28.25
CA VAL A 86 -10.67 0.78 -28.86
C VAL A 86 -10.69 0.72 -30.39
N SER A 87 -9.64 0.18 -31.02
CA SER A 87 -9.57 -0.04 -32.46
C SER A 87 -8.57 -1.14 -32.79
N ASN A 88 -8.54 -1.57 -34.06
CA ASN A 88 -7.54 -2.53 -34.55
C ASN A 88 -6.30 -1.87 -35.21
N LYS A 89 -6.13 -0.55 -35.04
CA LYS A 89 -4.97 0.19 -35.58
C LYS A 89 -3.68 -0.17 -34.82
N CYS A 90 -2.69 -0.68 -35.54
CA CYS A 90 -1.31 -0.80 -35.05
C CYS A 90 -0.37 -0.19 -36.08
N ASN A 91 0.72 0.42 -35.63
CA ASN A 91 1.82 0.82 -36.51
C ASN A 91 2.86 -0.30 -36.70
N LEU A 92 2.81 -1.37 -35.91
CA LEU A 92 3.66 -2.56 -36.05
C LEU A 92 2.92 -3.73 -36.71
N ASN A 93 3.69 -4.64 -37.30
CA ASN A 93 3.21 -5.90 -37.88
C ASN A 93 3.99 -7.07 -37.25
N CYS A 94 3.77 -7.30 -35.95
CA CYS A 94 4.54 -8.29 -35.21
C CYS A 94 4.25 -9.72 -35.70
N ILE A 95 5.29 -10.54 -35.87
CA ILE A 95 5.19 -11.88 -36.50
C ILE A 95 4.29 -12.86 -35.72
N TYR A 96 4.15 -12.66 -34.41
CA TYR A 96 3.35 -13.49 -33.52
C TYR A 96 2.01 -12.86 -33.15
N CYS A 97 1.70 -11.67 -33.67
CA CYS A 97 0.45 -10.99 -33.33
C CYS A 97 -0.72 -11.87 -33.78
N TYR A 98 -1.69 -12.05 -32.88
CA TYR A 98 -2.90 -12.82 -33.18
C TYR A 98 -3.99 -11.98 -33.84
N ARG A 99 -3.81 -10.65 -33.96
CA ARG A 99 -4.82 -9.74 -34.48
C ARG A 99 -4.76 -9.57 -35.99
N LYS A 100 -5.95 -9.35 -36.56
CA LYS A 100 -6.13 -8.94 -37.95
C LYS A 100 -6.13 -7.41 -38.04
N HIS A 101 -5.25 -6.83 -38.85
CA HIS A 101 -5.09 -5.37 -38.99
C HIS A 101 -6.06 -4.72 -39.98
N GLU A 102 -6.94 -5.51 -40.62
CA GLU A 102 -7.74 -5.06 -41.77
C GLU A 102 -9.05 -4.37 -41.38
N ASN A 103 -9.42 -4.40 -40.10
CA ASN A 103 -10.74 -3.96 -39.65
C ASN A 103 -10.75 -2.48 -39.23
N LYS A 104 -11.67 -1.69 -39.81
CA LYS A 104 -11.77 -0.22 -39.64
C LYS A 104 -12.69 0.21 -38.48
N SER A 105 -13.34 -0.73 -37.80
CA SER A 105 -14.19 -0.44 -36.65
C SER A 105 -13.39 0.22 -35.53
N HIS A 106 -14.03 1.16 -34.86
CA HIS A 106 -13.51 1.86 -33.70
C HIS A 106 -14.66 2.15 -32.74
N LEU A 107 -14.39 1.99 -31.45
CA LEU A 107 -15.32 2.41 -30.41
C LEU A 107 -15.38 3.93 -30.37
N THR A 108 -16.56 4.47 -30.06
CA THR A 108 -16.74 5.90 -29.81
C THR A 108 -16.67 6.21 -28.31
N LYS A 109 -16.63 7.51 -27.97
CA LYS A 109 -16.73 7.97 -26.58
C LYS A 109 -18.01 7.45 -25.89
N GLU A 110 -19.13 7.41 -26.63
CA GLU A 110 -20.40 6.90 -26.13
C GLU A 110 -20.31 5.41 -25.82
N ASN A 111 -19.65 4.61 -26.68
CA ASN A 111 -19.48 3.19 -26.42
C ASN A 111 -18.63 2.94 -25.16
N LEU A 112 -17.59 3.76 -24.95
CA LEU A 112 -16.76 3.69 -23.76
C LEU A 112 -17.56 3.96 -22.48
N LEU A 113 -18.48 4.93 -22.50
CA LEU A 113 -19.39 5.21 -21.39
C LEU A 113 -20.31 4.03 -21.12
N GLU A 114 -20.95 3.49 -22.17
CA GLU A 114 -21.84 2.33 -22.07
C GLU A 114 -21.11 1.09 -21.50
N ILE A 115 -19.83 0.90 -21.82
CA ILE A 115 -19.01 -0.20 -21.25
C ILE A 115 -18.81 -0.02 -19.74
N VAL A 116 -18.53 1.21 -19.28
CA VAL A 116 -18.37 1.50 -17.85
C VAL A 116 -19.69 1.31 -17.10
N GLU A 117 -20.80 1.79 -17.68
CA GLU A 117 -22.14 1.55 -17.16
C GLU A 117 -22.48 0.06 -17.09
N PHE A 118 -22.23 -0.69 -18.17
CA PHE A 118 -22.43 -2.14 -18.22
C PHE A 118 -21.68 -2.84 -17.08
N ALA A 119 -20.39 -2.56 -16.94
CA ALA A 119 -19.54 -3.17 -15.93
C ALA A 119 -20.11 -2.96 -14.52
N THR A 120 -20.47 -1.71 -14.23
CA THR A 120 -20.75 -1.22 -12.88
C THR A 120 -22.21 -1.34 -12.47
N THR A 121 -23.15 -1.50 -13.42
CA THR A 121 -24.58 -1.55 -13.11
C THR A 121 -25.23 -2.89 -13.44
N LYS A 122 -24.69 -3.62 -14.42
CA LYS A 122 -25.29 -4.87 -14.91
C LYS A 122 -24.40 -6.08 -14.62
N TYR A 123 -23.14 -6.03 -15.04
CA TYR A 123 -22.29 -7.21 -15.10
C TYR A 123 -21.84 -7.70 -13.72
N MET A 124 -21.13 -6.83 -12.98
CA MET A 124 -20.62 -7.12 -11.64
C MET A 124 -20.79 -5.88 -10.72
N PRO A 125 -22.03 -5.44 -10.44
CA PRO A 125 -22.28 -4.18 -9.72
C PRO A 125 -21.69 -4.13 -8.30
N GLU A 126 -21.56 -5.30 -7.66
CA GLU A 126 -21.01 -5.47 -6.31
C GLU A 126 -19.49 -5.67 -6.29
N ALA A 127 -18.80 -5.55 -7.43
CA ALA A 127 -17.34 -5.66 -7.44
C ALA A 127 -16.71 -4.50 -6.66
N PRO A 128 -15.80 -4.76 -5.69
CA PRO A 128 -15.12 -3.70 -4.93
C PRO A 128 -14.11 -2.93 -5.79
N GLU A 129 -13.66 -3.53 -6.91
CA GLU A 129 -12.73 -2.91 -7.85
C GLU A 129 -13.07 -3.29 -9.30
N TYR A 130 -13.00 -2.29 -10.17
CA TYR A 130 -13.15 -2.34 -11.62
C TYR A 130 -11.82 -1.97 -12.28
N ILE A 131 -11.25 -2.90 -13.04
CA ILE A 131 -9.97 -2.72 -13.72
C ILE A 131 -10.23 -2.63 -15.21
N PHE A 132 -9.91 -1.50 -15.82
CA PHE A 132 -10.01 -1.29 -17.24
C PHE A 132 -8.63 -1.35 -17.89
N SER A 133 -8.45 -2.27 -18.83
CA SER A 133 -7.17 -2.45 -19.52
C SER A 133 -7.27 -2.07 -20.98
N PHE A 134 -6.30 -1.30 -21.46
CA PHE A 134 -6.05 -1.03 -22.87
C PHE A 134 -4.90 -1.88 -23.42
N GLY A 135 -4.50 -2.90 -22.67
CA GLY A 135 -3.26 -3.62 -22.87
C GLY A 135 -3.21 -4.61 -24.02
N PHE A 136 -4.38 -5.05 -24.47
CA PHE A 136 -4.51 -5.98 -25.58
C PHE A 136 -5.09 -5.32 -26.83
N THR A 137 -5.19 -3.99 -26.85
CA THR A 137 -5.45 -3.22 -28.07
C THR A 137 -4.23 -3.25 -28.98
N SER A 138 -4.43 -3.04 -30.28
CA SER A 138 -3.37 -3.07 -31.29
C SER A 138 -2.23 -2.10 -31.00
N GLU A 139 -2.53 -0.81 -30.79
CA GLU A 139 -1.64 0.19 -30.19
C GLU A 139 -2.51 1.35 -29.66
N PRO A 140 -2.71 1.47 -28.34
CA PRO A 140 -3.68 2.40 -27.78
C PRO A 140 -3.29 3.87 -28.00
N LEU A 141 -1.99 4.20 -28.14
CA LEU A 141 -1.56 5.57 -28.38
C LEU A 141 -1.95 6.11 -29.78
N LEU A 142 -2.36 5.24 -30.71
CA LEU A 142 -2.92 5.70 -32.00
C LEU A 142 -4.34 6.27 -31.86
N ASP A 143 -5.04 5.93 -30.77
CA ASP A 143 -6.36 6.43 -30.43
C ASP A 143 -6.31 7.25 -29.12
N PHE A 144 -5.23 8.02 -28.94
CA PHE A 144 -4.93 8.76 -27.71
C PHE A 144 -6.08 9.66 -27.23
N GLN A 145 -6.85 10.26 -28.14
CA GLN A 145 -8.01 11.07 -27.77
C GLN A 145 -9.08 10.24 -27.04
N LEU A 146 -9.34 9.01 -27.48
CA LEU A 146 -10.29 8.12 -26.80
C LEU A 146 -9.77 7.66 -25.43
N LEU A 147 -8.45 7.55 -25.24
CA LEU A 147 -7.87 7.31 -23.92
C LEU A 147 -8.13 8.49 -22.96
N LYS A 148 -7.96 9.74 -23.45
CA LYS A 148 -8.31 10.94 -22.66
C LYS A 148 -9.79 10.98 -22.34
N ASP A 149 -10.64 10.68 -23.32
CA ASP A 149 -12.09 10.63 -23.12
C ASP A 149 -12.50 9.51 -22.16
N PHE A 150 -11.79 8.37 -22.15
CA PHE A 150 -12.03 7.29 -21.18
C PHE A 150 -11.68 7.70 -19.77
N ASP A 151 -10.50 8.31 -19.56
CA ASP A 151 -10.09 8.80 -18.26
C ASP A 151 -11.09 9.84 -17.71
N GLU A 152 -11.64 10.71 -18.58
CA GLU A 152 -12.75 11.60 -18.22
C GLU A 152 -14.04 10.85 -17.83
N ILE A 153 -14.41 9.81 -18.56
CA ILE A 153 -15.59 8.99 -18.24
C ILE A 153 -15.42 8.34 -16.88
N ILE A 154 -14.25 7.77 -16.58
CA ILE A 154 -13.99 7.16 -15.28
C ILE A 154 -14.03 8.21 -14.18
N ALA A 155 -13.40 9.37 -14.39
CA ALA A 155 -13.48 10.48 -13.46
C ALA A 155 -14.96 10.83 -13.16
N ASP A 156 -15.82 10.86 -14.17
CA ASP A 156 -17.26 11.13 -14.04
C ASP A 156 -18.02 10.04 -13.28
N HIS A 157 -17.70 8.77 -13.55
CA HIS A 157 -18.31 7.61 -12.89
C HIS A 157 -17.89 7.43 -11.43
N GLU A 158 -16.75 7.99 -11.03
CA GLU A 158 -16.34 8.06 -9.62
C GLU A 158 -17.16 9.05 -8.81
N GLY A 159 -18.05 9.82 -9.46
CA GLY A 159 -19.18 10.44 -8.79
C GLY A 159 -18.84 11.68 -7.96
N PHE A 160 -17.69 12.32 -8.18
CA PHE A 160 -17.30 13.53 -7.45
C PHE A 160 -16.94 14.72 -8.36
N LEU A 161 -17.68 14.90 -9.45
CA LEU A 161 -17.45 15.99 -10.38
C LEU A 161 -18.73 16.81 -10.60
N LEU A 162 -18.85 17.86 -9.79
CA LEU A 162 -19.75 18.99 -10.05
C LEU A 162 -19.42 19.56 -11.45
N LYS A 163 -20.35 19.57 -12.41
CA LYS A 163 -20.10 20.15 -13.75
C LYS A 163 -20.17 21.68 -13.69
N HIS A 164 -19.48 22.39 -14.58
CA HIS A 164 -19.50 23.87 -14.57
C HIS A 164 -20.91 24.48 -14.78
N GLY A 165 -21.78 23.83 -15.55
CA GLY A 165 -23.18 24.25 -15.70
C GLY A 165 -24.04 24.01 -14.46
N ASP A 166 -23.56 23.16 -13.55
CA ASP A 166 -24.22 22.81 -12.30
C ASP A 166 -24.03 23.96 -11.29
N PHE A 167 -22.89 24.64 -11.25
CA PHE A 167 -22.64 25.77 -10.35
C PHE A 167 -23.50 27.02 -10.63
N ILE A 168 -23.96 27.19 -11.86
CA ILE A 168 -24.65 28.43 -12.28
C ILE A 168 -26.17 28.35 -11.98
N ASN A 169 -26.72 27.14 -11.80
CA ASN A 169 -28.16 26.91 -11.65
C ASN A 169 -28.57 26.08 -10.41
N PHE A 170 -27.63 25.61 -9.60
CA PHE A 170 -27.94 24.92 -8.34
C PHE A 170 -27.84 25.86 -7.15
N SER A 171 -28.88 25.82 -6.29
CA SER A 171 -28.74 26.29 -4.92
C SER A 171 -27.76 25.36 -4.18
N GLU A 172 -27.10 25.90 -3.17
CA GLU A 172 -26.09 25.23 -2.34
C GLU A 172 -26.64 23.93 -1.73
N LYS A 173 -27.94 23.91 -1.45
CA LYS A 173 -28.71 22.72 -1.07
C LYS A 173 -28.61 21.59 -2.10
N LYS A 174 -28.91 21.87 -3.37
CA LYS A 174 -28.87 20.86 -4.44
C LYS A 174 -27.44 20.38 -4.70
N LEU A 175 -26.43 21.23 -4.47
CA LEU A 175 -25.03 20.87 -4.56
C LEU A 175 -24.63 19.87 -3.45
N PHE A 176 -25.09 20.12 -2.22
CA PHE A 176 -24.86 19.25 -1.07
C PHE A 176 -25.60 17.90 -1.21
N GLU A 177 -26.83 17.89 -1.71
CA GLU A 177 -27.64 16.70 -1.96
C GLU A 177 -27.05 15.75 -3.05
N LYS A 178 -26.01 16.18 -3.76
CA LYS A 178 -25.25 15.36 -4.72
C LYS A 178 -24.02 14.67 -4.13
N LEU A 179 -23.62 15.02 -2.90
CA LEU A 179 -22.54 14.34 -2.19
C LEU A 179 -22.97 12.90 -1.81
N PRO A 180 -22.06 11.96 -1.53
CA PRO A 180 -22.44 10.65 -1.00
C PRO A 180 -23.33 10.78 0.24
N VAL A 181 -24.29 9.88 0.41
CA VAL A 181 -25.30 9.93 1.50
C VAL A 181 -24.62 10.00 2.87
N GLU A 182 -23.46 9.37 3.01
CA GLU A 182 -22.67 9.32 4.24
C GLU A 182 -22.01 10.67 4.56
N ILE A 183 -21.62 11.44 3.53
CA ILE A 183 -21.16 12.84 3.68
C ILE A 183 -22.37 13.73 3.97
N GLN A 184 -23.48 13.52 3.28
CA GLN A 184 -24.71 14.26 3.55
C GLN A 184 -25.16 14.07 5.00
N GLU A 185 -25.16 12.83 5.49
CA GLU A 185 -25.50 12.46 6.87
C GLU A 185 -24.51 13.05 7.88
N LYS A 186 -23.20 12.99 7.58
CA LYS A 186 -22.15 13.57 8.43
C LYS A 186 -22.35 15.07 8.67
N TYR A 187 -22.78 15.81 7.66
CA TYR A 187 -22.99 17.25 7.75
C TYR A 187 -24.48 17.64 7.82
N LYS A 188 -25.39 16.66 7.93
CA LYS A 188 -26.85 16.87 7.93
C LYS A 188 -27.29 17.69 9.13
N SER A 189 -26.66 17.44 10.27
CA SER A 189 -26.90 18.15 11.52
C SER A 189 -26.39 19.60 11.51
N GLU A 190 -25.58 19.97 10.52
CA GLU A 190 -25.08 21.34 10.35
C GLU A 190 -25.97 22.18 9.43
N ILE A 191 -26.98 21.57 8.80
CA ILE A 191 -27.99 22.25 8.00
C ILE A 191 -29.01 22.88 8.96
N SER A 192 -29.22 24.19 8.85
CA SER A 192 -30.19 24.90 9.69
C SER A 192 -31.62 24.55 9.28
N ASP A 193 -32.51 24.35 10.25
CA ASP A 193 -33.94 24.16 10.01
C ASP A 193 -34.72 25.49 9.96
N LYS A 194 -34.05 26.63 10.18
CA LYS A 194 -34.69 27.95 10.21
C LYS A 194 -34.83 28.54 8.80
N PRO A 195 -36.04 28.93 8.36
CA PRO A 195 -36.25 29.58 7.07
C PRO A 195 -35.43 30.87 6.97
N GLY A 196 -34.51 30.94 6.00
CA GLY A 196 -33.59 32.08 5.79
C GLY A 196 -32.12 31.79 6.16
N GLU A 197 -31.83 30.74 6.93
CA GLU A 197 -30.45 30.31 7.28
C GLU A 197 -30.05 29.01 6.58
N ILE A 198 -31.00 28.37 5.88
CA ILE A 198 -30.84 27.07 5.23
C ILE A 198 -29.77 27.15 4.12
N GLU A 199 -29.86 28.12 3.22
CA GLU A 199 -28.90 28.27 2.11
C GLU A 199 -27.50 28.62 2.61
N ASP A 200 -27.39 29.49 3.62
CA ASP A 200 -26.12 29.81 4.29
C ASP A 200 -25.49 28.60 4.97
N SER A 201 -26.28 27.68 5.53
CA SER A 201 -25.76 26.46 6.14
C SER A 201 -25.14 25.52 5.10
N TYR A 202 -25.78 25.33 3.95
CA TYR A 202 -25.20 24.58 2.84
C TYR A 202 -23.94 25.25 2.27
N LEU A 203 -23.96 26.58 2.09
CA LEU A 203 -22.81 27.35 1.62
C LEU A 203 -21.62 27.24 2.58
N LYS A 204 -21.88 27.25 3.89
CA LYS A 204 -20.87 27.12 4.94
C LYS A 204 -20.25 25.73 4.98
N ILE A 205 -21.06 24.68 4.83
CA ILE A 205 -20.59 23.29 4.77
C ILE A 205 -19.74 23.07 3.52
N LEU A 206 -20.20 23.52 2.36
CA LEU A 206 -19.42 23.46 1.12
C LEU A 206 -18.11 24.25 1.25
N ASN A 207 -18.12 25.42 1.88
CA ASN A 207 -16.91 26.19 2.17
C ASN A 207 -15.98 25.49 3.17
N GLN A 208 -16.47 24.71 4.13
CA GLN A 208 -15.60 23.91 5.01
C GLN A 208 -14.90 22.79 4.23
N ILE A 209 -15.64 22.11 3.35
CA ILE A 209 -15.08 21.09 2.45
C ILE A 209 -14.01 21.72 1.54
N LEU A 210 -14.29 22.91 0.99
CA LEU A 210 -13.40 23.67 0.11
C LEU A 210 -12.23 24.38 0.84
N LYS A 211 -12.28 24.57 2.17
CA LYS A 211 -11.20 25.23 2.94
C LYS A 211 -10.18 24.24 3.51
N ASN A 212 -10.32 22.96 3.21
CA ASN A 212 -9.38 21.93 3.64
C ASN A 212 -8.03 22.08 2.91
N GLU A 213 -7.02 22.69 3.54
CA GLU A 213 -5.75 23.07 2.90
C GLU A 213 -4.85 21.89 2.49
N SER A 214 -5.02 20.71 3.10
CA SER A 214 -4.31 19.48 2.68
C SER A 214 -4.76 18.99 1.30
N LEU A 215 -6.03 19.22 0.95
CA LEU A 215 -6.61 18.95 -0.36
C LEU A 215 -6.00 19.84 -1.46
N TRP A 216 -5.66 21.09 -1.15
CA TRP A 216 -5.13 22.06 -2.12
C TRP A 216 -3.61 22.00 -2.29
N ASN A 217 -2.87 21.75 -1.20
CA ASN A 217 -1.41 21.61 -1.25
C ASN A 217 -0.98 20.34 -2.00
N TYR A 218 -1.80 19.29 -2.00
CA TYR A 218 -1.57 18.07 -2.77
C TYR A 218 -1.72 18.27 -4.29
N TRP A 219 -2.51 19.27 -4.73
CA TRP A 219 -2.74 19.58 -6.14
C TRP A 219 -1.67 20.42 -6.84
N GLN A 220 -0.66 20.93 -6.11
CA GLN A 220 0.35 21.89 -6.60
C GLN A 220 -0.24 23.15 -7.27
N ILE A 221 -1.28 23.76 -6.68
CA ILE A 221 -1.95 24.95 -7.23
C ILE A 221 -1.87 26.12 -6.24
N GLN A 222 -1.43 27.30 -6.69
CA GLN A 222 -1.48 28.54 -5.91
C GLN A 222 -2.92 29.08 -5.82
N LYS A 223 -3.41 29.23 -4.59
CA LYS A 223 -4.78 29.60 -4.19
C LYS A 223 -5.32 30.88 -4.86
N ASP A 224 -4.46 31.89 -5.08
CA ASP A 224 -4.92 33.24 -5.42
C ASP A 224 -5.03 33.56 -6.92
N GLU A 225 -4.29 32.86 -7.79
CA GLU A 225 -4.47 32.94 -9.25
C GLU A 225 -5.50 31.91 -9.75
N TYR A 226 -5.61 30.75 -9.10
CA TYR A 226 -6.47 29.68 -9.57
C TYR A 226 -7.96 29.99 -9.44
N VAL A 227 -8.41 30.56 -8.31
CA VAL A 227 -9.82 30.97 -8.13
C VAL A 227 -10.19 32.10 -9.10
N LYS A 228 -9.26 33.01 -9.41
CA LYS A 228 -9.44 34.06 -10.43
C LYS A 228 -9.41 33.50 -11.86
N SER A 229 -8.65 32.43 -12.11
CA SER A 229 -8.57 31.74 -13.40
C SER A 229 -9.70 30.72 -13.64
N MET A 230 -10.26 30.10 -12.59
CA MET A 230 -11.39 29.16 -12.67
C MET A 230 -12.67 29.85 -13.12
N ILE A 231 -12.84 31.12 -12.75
CA ILE A 231 -13.94 31.98 -13.21
C ILE A 231 -13.69 32.43 -14.68
N ALA A 232 -12.46 32.32 -15.19
CA ALA A 232 -12.05 32.87 -16.48
C ALA A 232 -11.62 31.85 -17.56
N PHE A 233 -11.29 30.60 -17.24
CA PHE A 233 -10.71 29.64 -18.20
C PHE A 233 -11.16 28.18 -17.97
N SER A 234 -12.04 27.70 -18.85
CA SER A 234 -12.48 26.30 -18.93
C SER A 234 -11.44 25.42 -19.63
N ASN A 235 -10.89 24.41 -18.95
CA ASN A 235 -10.16 23.30 -19.60
C ASN A 235 -10.35 21.96 -18.86
N LYS A 236 -10.47 20.87 -19.65
CA LYS A 236 -10.75 19.47 -19.24
C LYS A 236 -9.77 18.86 -18.21
N LEU A 237 -8.50 19.26 -18.23
CA LEU A 237 -7.41 18.68 -17.42
C LEU A 237 -7.61 18.82 -15.89
N PHE A 238 -8.37 19.82 -15.44
CA PHE A 238 -8.60 20.05 -14.00
C PHE A 238 -9.56 19.02 -13.39
N LYS A 239 -10.49 18.49 -14.19
CA LYS A 239 -11.47 17.49 -13.77
C LYS A 239 -10.80 16.18 -13.34
N GLN A 240 -9.82 15.74 -14.13
CA GLN A 240 -9.04 14.52 -13.90
C GLN A 240 -8.19 14.62 -12.63
N LYS A 241 -7.57 15.78 -12.37
CA LYS A 241 -6.77 16.04 -11.16
C LYS A 241 -7.61 16.01 -9.87
N SER A 242 -8.86 16.45 -9.93
CA SER A 242 -9.77 16.37 -8.77
C SER A 242 -10.18 14.92 -8.45
N ALA A 243 -10.51 14.10 -9.45
CA ALA A 243 -10.77 12.67 -9.24
C ALA A 243 -9.53 11.94 -8.69
N MET A 244 -8.35 12.25 -9.22
CA MET A 244 -7.08 11.73 -8.72
C MET A 244 -6.87 12.01 -7.23
N ALA A 245 -7.07 13.25 -6.76
CA ALA A 245 -6.94 13.53 -5.33
C ALA A 245 -8.04 12.91 -4.47
N ASN A 246 -9.26 12.75 -4.98
CA ASN A 246 -10.28 12.03 -4.25
C ASN A 246 -9.88 10.57 -4.01
N ARG A 247 -9.26 9.91 -5.00
CA ARG A 247 -8.73 8.54 -4.83
C ARG A 247 -7.59 8.47 -3.83
N ILE A 248 -6.70 9.47 -3.83
CA ILE A 248 -5.61 9.56 -2.85
C ILE A 248 -6.16 9.80 -1.45
N LEU A 249 -7.12 10.71 -1.32
CA LEU A 249 -7.81 11.01 -0.08
C LEU A 249 -8.51 9.76 0.48
N LEU A 250 -9.20 9.00 -0.37
CA LEU A 250 -9.85 7.74 0.02
C LEU A 250 -8.82 6.66 0.41
N ASN A 251 -7.74 6.49 -0.35
CA ASN A 251 -6.71 5.46 -0.10
C ASN A 251 -5.75 5.79 1.06
N GLU A 252 -5.50 7.06 1.35
CA GLU A 252 -4.53 7.47 2.38
C GLU A 252 -5.24 7.91 3.67
N GLN A 253 -6.38 8.59 3.59
CA GLN A 253 -7.05 9.19 4.74
C GLN A 253 -8.36 8.50 5.15
N PHE A 254 -9.03 7.80 4.23
CA PHE A 254 -10.34 7.18 4.49
C PHE A 254 -10.42 5.70 4.09
N GLN A 255 -9.38 4.90 4.41
CA GLN A 255 -9.32 3.48 4.03
C GLN A 255 -10.54 2.64 4.50
N GLY A 256 -11.22 3.06 5.58
CA GLY A 256 -12.45 2.41 6.06
C GLY A 256 -13.66 2.57 5.12
N LEU A 257 -13.72 3.65 4.35
CA LEU A 257 -14.76 3.88 3.33
C LEU A 257 -14.58 2.98 2.10
N ILE A 258 -13.42 2.32 1.93
CA ILE A 258 -13.14 1.37 0.85
C ILE A 258 -13.93 0.06 1.02
N LYS A 259 -14.41 -0.23 2.22
CA LYS A 259 -15.18 -1.45 2.53
C LYS A 259 -16.70 -1.26 2.43
N GLU A 260 -17.15 -0.03 2.17
CA GLU A 260 -18.57 0.25 1.94
C GLU A 260 -18.94 -0.15 0.51
N PRO A 261 -19.98 -0.99 0.28
CA PRO A 261 -20.32 -1.54 -1.04
C PRO A 261 -20.70 -0.47 -2.09
N LYS A 262 -20.89 0.79 -1.68
CA LYS A 262 -21.22 1.91 -2.59
C LYS A 262 -19.99 2.59 -3.21
N VAL A 263 -18.78 2.38 -2.69
CA VAL A 263 -17.56 3.03 -3.19
C VAL A 263 -16.88 2.12 -4.21
N LYS A 264 -16.98 2.46 -5.50
CA LYS A 264 -16.40 1.68 -6.60
C LYS A 264 -14.99 2.18 -6.92
N TYR A 265 -14.00 1.28 -6.88
CA TYR A 265 -12.61 1.60 -7.22
C TYR A 265 -12.34 1.34 -8.70
N TYR A 266 -11.67 2.27 -9.38
CA TYR A 266 -11.31 2.12 -10.80
C TYR A 266 -9.80 2.17 -11.02
N THR A 267 -9.28 1.18 -11.73
CA THR A 267 -7.85 1.08 -12.07
C THR A 267 -7.65 1.00 -13.57
N LEU A 268 -6.70 1.76 -14.11
CA LEU A 268 -6.37 1.76 -15.52
C LEU A 268 -5.04 1.03 -15.78
N PHE A 269 -5.01 0.17 -16.80
CA PHE A 269 -3.83 -0.60 -17.21
C PHE A 269 -3.50 -0.30 -18.67
N PHE A 270 -2.28 0.12 -18.96
CA PHE A 270 -1.84 0.47 -20.32
C PHE A 270 -0.67 -0.38 -20.76
N TYR A 271 -0.74 -0.87 -22.00
CA TYR A 271 0.38 -1.47 -22.68
C TYR A 271 0.54 -0.77 -24.02
N SER A 272 1.77 -0.41 -24.36
CA SER A 272 2.09 0.22 -25.63
C SER A 272 3.36 -0.41 -26.20
N ASN A 273 3.49 -0.44 -27.52
CA ASN A 273 4.74 -0.76 -28.16
C ASN A 273 5.81 0.32 -27.96
N GLY A 274 5.45 1.50 -27.43
CA GLY A 274 6.38 2.55 -27.00
C GLY A 274 6.90 3.45 -28.12
N THR A 275 6.65 3.13 -29.39
CA THR A 275 7.21 3.87 -30.54
C THR A 275 6.65 5.28 -30.74
N LEU A 276 5.49 5.58 -30.14
CA LEU A 276 4.78 6.85 -30.30
C LEU A 276 4.94 7.80 -29.10
N LEU A 277 5.64 7.36 -28.05
CA LEU A 277 5.75 8.14 -26.81
C LEU A 277 6.39 9.52 -27.07
N ASN A 278 5.73 10.55 -26.55
CA ASN A 278 6.14 11.95 -26.65
C ASN A 278 5.72 12.67 -25.36
N GLN A 279 6.09 13.95 -25.21
CA GLN A 279 5.84 14.69 -23.96
C GLN A 279 4.34 14.81 -23.63
N GLU A 280 3.46 14.92 -24.63
CA GLU A 280 2.00 14.97 -24.42
C GLU A 280 1.47 13.66 -23.78
N HIS A 281 1.97 12.51 -24.25
CA HIS A 281 1.67 11.21 -23.65
C HIS A 281 2.16 11.13 -22.20
N ILE A 282 3.38 11.63 -21.93
CA ILE A 282 3.96 11.65 -20.57
C ILE A 282 3.10 12.50 -19.63
N ASP A 283 2.69 13.69 -20.06
CA ASP A 283 1.90 14.60 -19.24
C ASP A 283 0.53 14.01 -18.92
N PHE A 284 -0.08 13.28 -19.87
CA PHE A 284 -1.29 12.49 -19.63
C PHE A 284 -1.06 11.35 -18.63
N ILE A 285 0.00 10.55 -18.81
CA ILE A 285 0.33 9.44 -17.89
C ILE A 285 0.55 9.93 -16.47
N LYS A 286 1.23 11.08 -16.28
CA LYS A 286 1.42 11.70 -14.96
C LYS A 286 0.12 12.19 -14.32
N GLY A 287 -0.90 12.52 -15.13
CA GLY A 287 -2.20 12.98 -14.66
C GLY A 287 -3.15 11.87 -14.22
N MET A 288 -2.86 10.60 -14.58
CA MET A 288 -3.71 9.46 -14.23
C MET A 288 -3.37 8.88 -12.86
N TYR A 289 -4.38 8.52 -12.08
CA TYR A 289 -4.17 7.81 -10.82
C TYR A 289 -3.91 6.31 -11.06
N LYS A 290 -2.69 5.89 -10.70
CA LYS A 290 -2.20 4.50 -10.63
C LYS A 290 -2.39 3.71 -11.93
N THR A 291 -1.42 3.87 -12.83
CA THR A 291 -1.26 3.00 -13.99
C THR A 291 0.13 2.40 -14.01
N ASP A 292 0.18 1.07 -14.06
CA ASP A 292 1.39 0.41 -14.53
C ASP A 292 1.43 0.59 -16.05
N PHE A 293 2.43 1.33 -16.54
CA PHE A 293 2.64 1.53 -17.97
C PHE A 293 3.64 0.48 -18.48
N TRP A 294 3.15 -0.41 -19.33
CA TRP A 294 3.92 -1.53 -19.84
C TRP A 294 4.40 -1.27 -21.27
N ILE A 295 5.72 -1.32 -21.48
CA ILE A 295 6.32 -1.25 -22.80
C ILE A 295 6.57 -2.65 -23.34
N SER A 296 6.15 -2.83 -24.58
CA SER A 296 6.26 -4.07 -25.33
C SER A 296 7.58 -4.09 -26.12
N ILE A 297 8.57 -4.85 -25.66
CA ILE A 297 9.88 -5.02 -26.30
C ILE A 297 10.43 -6.42 -25.96
N ASP A 298 11.05 -7.09 -26.94
CA ASP A 298 11.36 -8.53 -26.80
C ASP A 298 12.83 -8.84 -26.41
N GLY A 299 13.70 -7.84 -26.38
CA GLY A 299 15.11 -7.98 -26.02
C GLY A 299 16.01 -7.03 -26.82
N PRO A 300 17.31 -7.36 -26.97
CA PRO A 300 18.24 -6.65 -27.84
C PRO A 300 17.71 -6.45 -29.26
N GLU A 301 18.29 -5.49 -29.97
CA GLU A 301 17.84 -5.06 -31.30
C GLU A 301 17.55 -6.22 -32.25
N TYR A 302 18.44 -7.20 -32.36
CA TYR A 302 18.24 -8.32 -33.29
C TYR A 302 17.05 -9.23 -32.91
N ILE A 303 16.77 -9.39 -31.61
CA ILE A 303 15.60 -10.14 -31.11
C ILE A 303 14.32 -9.34 -31.40
N ASN A 304 14.33 -8.04 -31.11
CA ASN A 304 13.18 -7.18 -31.36
C ASN A 304 12.89 -7.05 -32.87
N ASN A 305 13.92 -6.88 -33.71
CA ASN A 305 13.80 -6.76 -35.16
C ASN A 305 13.39 -8.08 -35.83
N TYR A 306 13.59 -9.22 -35.19
CA TYR A 306 13.01 -10.47 -35.67
C TYR A 306 11.47 -10.43 -35.55
N SER A 307 10.97 -9.91 -34.42
CA SER A 307 9.56 -10.08 -34.05
C SER A 307 8.65 -8.87 -34.26
N ARG A 308 9.16 -7.64 -34.07
CA ARG A 308 8.36 -6.41 -33.88
C ARG A 308 8.75 -5.33 -34.89
N ASN A 309 8.55 -5.58 -36.18
CA ASN A 309 8.82 -4.59 -37.22
C ASN A 309 7.62 -3.70 -37.50
N TYR A 310 7.87 -2.52 -38.04
CA TYR A 310 6.84 -1.72 -38.70
C TYR A 310 6.24 -2.49 -39.89
N ALA A 311 5.04 -2.11 -40.34
CA ALA A 311 4.40 -2.73 -41.49
C ALA A 311 5.25 -2.68 -42.79
N ASN A 312 6.15 -1.71 -42.90
CA ASN A 312 7.10 -1.59 -44.02
C ASN A 312 8.39 -2.41 -43.84
N GLY A 313 8.48 -3.26 -42.81
CA GLY A 313 9.64 -4.09 -42.50
C GLY A 313 10.79 -3.38 -41.79
N LYS A 314 10.70 -2.07 -41.51
CA LYS A 314 11.72 -1.35 -40.73
C LYS A 314 11.70 -1.77 -39.26
N SER A 315 12.87 -1.74 -38.64
CA SER A 315 13.02 -1.92 -37.19
C SER A 315 12.22 -0.87 -36.41
N SER A 316 11.55 -1.31 -35.34
CA SER A 316 10.94 -0.42 -34.34
C SER A 316 11.87 -0.07 -33.17
N PHE A 317 12.98 -0.79 -33.02
CA PHE A 317 13.77 -0.83 -31.79
C PHE A 317 14.20 0.55 -31.29
N ASN A 318 14.80 1.35 -32.17
CA ASN A 318 15.31 2.68 -31.79
C ASN A 318 14.22 3.61 -31.28
N ASP A 319 13.00 3.54 -31.82
CA ASP A 319 11.89 4.39 -31.39
C ASP A 319 11.29 3.90 -30.06
N VAL A 320 11.29 2.59 -29.82
CA VAL A 320 10.94 2.04 -28.50
C VAL A 320 11.95 2.46 -27.43
N ILE A 321 13.25 2.41 -27.73
CA ILE A 321 14.30 2.85 -26.79
C ILE A 321 14.14 4.33 -26.44
N LYS A 322 13.87 5.21 -27.42
CA LYS A 322 13.59 6.63 -27.15
C LYS A 322 12.36 6.80 -26.24
N GLY A 323 11.31 6.00 -26.43
CA GLY A 323 10.13 6.01 -25.58
C GLY A 323 10.47 5.63 -24.12
N ILE A 324 11.30 4.61 -23.92
CA ILE A 324 11.81 4.19 -22.61
C ILE A 324 12.63 5.33 -21.97
N GLU A 325 13.57 5.92 -22.70
CA GLU A 325 14.40 7.04 -22.21
C GLU A 325 13.53 8.24 -21.81
N LEU A 326 12.46 8.52 -22.56
CA LEU A 326 11.54 9.61 -22.25
C LEU A 326 10.76 9.37 -20.95
N LEU A 327 10.30 8.14 -20.70
CA LEU A 327 9.67 7.74 -19.44
C LEU A 327 10.66 7.91 -18.27
N GLN A 328 11.89 7.42 -18.44
CA GLN A 328 12.95 7.51 -17.44
C GLN A 328 13.33 8.97 -17.11
N LYS A 329 13.50 9.82 -18.12
CA LYS A 329 13.78 11.26 -17.95
C LYS A 329 12.70 11.97 -17.14
N ASN A 330 11.47 11.44 -17.17
CA ASN A 330 10.32 11.97 -16.46
C ASN A 330 10.03 11.27 -15.12
N ASN A 331 10.96 10.44 -14.62
CA ASN A 331 10.85 9.66 -13.38
C ASN A 331 9.63 8.72 -13.34
N ILE A 332 9.19 8.21 -14.50
CA ILE A 332 8.12 7.21 -14.58
C ILE A 332 8.75 5.82 -14.55
N LYS A 333 8.25 4.95 -13.66
CA LYS A 333 8.69 3.54 -13.58
C LYS A 333 8.40 2.86 -14.93
N VAL A 334 9.40 2.18 -15.49
CA VAL A 334 9.27 1.45 -16.75
C VAL A 334 9.10 -0.03 -16.47
N ASN A 335 7.95 -0.57 -16.86
CA ASN A 335 7.64 -1.99 -16.82
C ASN A 335 7.71 -2.56 -18.23
N ILE A 336 8.36 -3.72 -18.42
CA ILE A 336 8.51 -4.34 -19.75
C ILE A 336 7.71 -5.64 -19.83
N ASN A 337 7.02 -5.85 -20.94
CA ASN A 337 6.40 -7.13 -21.26
C ASN A 337 7.01 -7.73 -22.54
N THR A 338 7.66 -8.87 -22.40
CA THR A 338 8.40 -9.57 -23.47
C THR A 338 7.71 -10.85 -23.90
N VAL A 339 7.65 -11.11 -25.21
CA VAL A 339 7.18 -12.40 -25.73
C VAL A 339 8.37 -13.32 -26.01
N ILE A 340 8.39 -14.47 -25.34
CA ILE A 340 9.37 -15.53 -25.59
C ILE A 340 8.83 -16.47 -26.66
N THR A 341 9.59 -16.59 -27.73
CA THR A 341 9.36 -17.46 -28.88
C THR A 341 10.43 -18.56 -28.91
N PRO A 342 10.27 -19.59 -29.76
CA PRO A 342 11.32 -20.57 -30.00
C PRO A 342 12.68 -20.00 -30.46
N LYS A 343 12.76 -18.72 -30.83
CA LYS A 343 13.96 -18.07 -31.37
C LYS A 343 14.72 -17.20 -30.36
N ASN A 344 14.15 -16.93 -29.18
CA ASN A 344 14.74 -16.06 -28.15
C ASN A 344 14.62 -16.67 -26.75
N ILE A 345 15.02 -17.93 -26.60
CA ILE A 345 14.94 -18.68 -25.33
C ILE A 345 16.11 -18.39 -24.36
N ASN A 346 17.10 -17.60 -24.77
CA ASN A 346 18.22 -17.20 -23.92
C ASN A 346 17.79 -16.09 -22.94
N LEU A 347 17.23 -16.49 -21.80
CA LEU A 347 16.67 -15.56 -20.82
C LEU A 347 17.71 -14.64 -20.17
N LEU A 348 18.93 -15.13 -19.94
CA LEU A 348 19.99 -14.32 -19.30
C LEU A 348 20.37 -13.13 -20.18
N GLU A 349 20.51 -13.34 -21.48
CA GLU A 349 20.81 -12.26 -22.43
C GLU A 349 19.72 -11.18 -22.44
N ILE A 350 18.45 -11.59 -22.45
CA ILE A 350 17.31 -10.67 -22.42
C ILE A 350 17.28 -9.89 -21.09
N VAL A 351 17.42 -10.58 -19.96
CA VAL A 351 17.39 -9.97 -18.64
C VAL A 351 18.57 -9.02 -18.43
N ASP A 352 19.78 -9.41 -18.82
CA ASP A 352 20.98 -8.58 -18.68
C ASP A 352 20.92 -7.35 -19.60
N PHE A 353 20.34 -7.48 -20.80
CA PHE A 353 20.03 -6.35 -21.66
C PHE A 353 19.11 -5.34 -20.97
N PHE A 354 17.96 -5.77 -20.44
CA PHE A 354 17.04 -4.84 -19.76
C PHE A 354 17.60 -4.29 -18.44
N LYS A 355 18.45 -5.07 -17.74
CA LYS A 355 19.22 -4.55 -16.61
C LYS A 355 20.13 -3.39 -17.02
N SER A 356 20.79 -3.49 -18.18
CA SER A 356 21.66 -2.42 -18.70
C SER A 356 20.88 -1.13 -19.01
N LEU A 357 19.60 -1.25 -19.38
CA LEU A 357 18.69 -0.14 -19.63
C LEU A 357 18.06 0.44 -18.36
N LYS A 358 18.40 -0.04 -17.16
CA LYS A 358 17.83 0.42 -15.87
C LYS A 358 16.30 0.31 -15.79
N ILE A 359 15.75 -0.75 -16.36
CA ILE A 359 14.32 -1.07 -16.29
C ILE A 359 13.92 -1.46 -14.85
N ASN A 360 12.71 -1.08 -14.43
CA ASN A 360 12.23 -1.32 -13.06
C ASN A 360 11.67 -2.74 -12.87
N SER A 361 10.86 -3.21 -13.82
CA SER A 361 10.26 -4.53 -13.76
C SER A 361 10.09 -5.14 -15.15
N MET A 362 9.99 -6.46 -15.18
CA MET A 362 9.82 -7.23 -16.40
C MET A 362 8.88 -8.41 -16.16
N ASN A 363 8.00 -8.63 -17.13
CA ASN A 363 7.28 -9.87 -17.31
C ASN A 363 7.66 -10.48 -18.67
N PHE A 364 7.66 -11.80 -18.76
CA PHE A 364 7.76 -12.48 -20.05
C PHE A 364 6.80 -13.66 -20.14
N GLN A 365 6.29 -13.88 -21.35
CA GLN A 365 5.26 -14.88 -21.62
C GLN A 365 5.63 -15.71 -22.84
N LEU A 366 5.37 -17.02 -22.78
CA LEU A 366 5.52 -17.88 -23.95
C LEU A 366 4.53 -17.47 -25.04
N VAL A 367 5.01 -17.44 -26.28
CA VAL A 367 4.23 -17.10 -27.46
C VAL A 367 2.99 -17.99 -27.59
N ARG A 368 1.87 -17.36 -27.99
CA ARG A 368 0.62 -18.03 -28.37
C ARG A 368 0.31 -17.62 -29.79
N SER A 369 0.87 -18.35 -30.75
CA SER A 369 0.72 -18.07 -32.17
C SER A 369 0.51 -19.36 -32.94
N GLU A 370 -0.20 -19.27 -34.06
CA GLU A 370 -0.30 -20.38 -35.01
C GLU A 370 1.03 -20.63 -35.73
N ASN A 371 1.78 -19.55 -36.00
CA ASN A 371 3.00 -19.54 -36.81
C ASN A 371 4.27 -19.84 -35.99
N LEU A 372 4.25 -19.52 -34.69
CA LEU A 372 5.36 -19.78 -33.78
C LEU A 372 4.89 -20.61 -32.60
N LYS A 373 5.33 -21.88 -32.56
CA LYS A 373 4.95 -22.86 -31.53
C LYS A 373 6.19 -23.49 -30.90
N PHE A 374 6.13 -23.70 -29.60
CA PHE A 374 7.14 -24.48 -28.89
C PHE A 374 6.95 -25.97 -29.18
N SER A 375 8.04 -26.64 -29.56
CA SER A 375 8.14 -28.09 -29.46
C SER A 375 8.50 -28.51 -28.02
N LYS A 376 8.43 -29.80 -27.71
CA LYS A 376 8.85 -30.29 -26.38
C LYS A 376 10.34 -30.06 -26.15
N GLU A 377 11.15 -30.28 -27.17
CA GLU A 377 12.61 -30.14 -27.15
C GLU A 377 13.00 -28.69 -26.83
N ILE A 378 12.46 -27.73 -27.59
CA ILE A 378 12.74 -26.30 -27.38
C ILE A 378 12.20 -25.81 -26.03
N LEU A 379 11.07 -26.35 -25.57
CA LEU A 379 10.56 -26.02 -24.23
C LEU A 379 11.53 -26.47 -23.13
N TYR A 380 12.12 -27.67 -23.25
CA TYR A 380 13.11 -28.14 -22.29
C TYR A 380 14.40 -27.30 -22.33
N GLU A 381 14.83 -26.87 -23.52
CA GLU A 381 15.95 -25.92 -23.63
C GLU A 381 15.63 -24.57 -22.94
N TYR A 382 14.42 -24.05 -23.13
CA TYR A 382 13.95 -22.85 -22.42
C TYR A 382 13.95 -23.06 -20.89
N LEU A 383 13.45 -24.21 -20.41
CA LEU A 383 13.43 -24.53 -18.98
C LEU A 383 14.84 -24.64 -18.38
N ALA A 384 15.82 -25.13 -19.15
CA ALA A 384 17.22 -25.14 -18.76
C ALA A 384 17.83 -23.73 -18.72
N ASN A 385 17.44 -22.84 -19.64
CA ASN A 385 17.82 -21.42 -19.57
C ASN A 385 17.19 -20.73 -18.35
N PHE A 386 15.97 -21.12 -17.97
CA PHE A 386 15.32 -20.65 -16.75
C PHE A 386 16.07 -21.10 -15.49
N ASP A 387 16.64 -22.32 -15.46
CA ASP A 387 17.48 -22.77 -14.35
C ASP A 387 18.70 -21.87 -14.16
N LYS A 388 19.40 -21.52 -15.25
CA LYS A 388 20.54 -20.58 -15.20
C LYS A 388 20.12 -19.20 -14.66
N LEU A 389 18.91 -18.74 -15.02
CA LEU A 389 18.36 -17.51 -14.46
C LEU A 389 18.11 -17.63 -12.95
N LEU A 390 17.57 -18.76 -12.48
CA LEU A 390 17.36 -19.00 -11.05
C LEU A 390 18.68 -19.11 -10.28
N GLU A 391 19.73 -19.71 -10.85
CA GLU A 391 21.07 -19.72 -10.28
C GLU A 391 21.57 -18.28 -10.06
N ARG A 392 21.43 -17.43 -11.09
CA ARG A 392 21.77 -16.00 -11.00
C ARG A 392 20.97 -15.25 -9.93
N VAL A 393 19.69 -15.57 -9.77
CA VAL A 393 18.83 -15.03 -8.70
C VAL A 393 19.32 -15.48 -7.32
N ILE A 394 19.61 -16.77 -7.15
CA ILE A 394 20.14 -17.34 -5.89
C ILE A 394 21.49 -16.70 -5.52
N ASP A 395 22.38 -16.53 -6.48
CA ASP A 395 23.68 -15.91 -6.24
C ASP A 395 23.54 -14.43 -5.88
N GLY A 396 22.58 -13.72 -6.48
CA GLY A 396 22.19 -12.38 -6.04
C GLY A 396 21.76 -12.37 -4.57
N ILE A 397 20.87 -13.28 -4.19
CA ILE A 397 20.37 -13.40 -2.81
C ILE A 397 21.51 -13.68 -1.81
N LYS A 398 22.42 -14.61 -2.13
CA LYS A 398 23.61 -14.90 -1.31
C LYS A 398 24.46 -13.65 -1.07
N ASN A 399 24.58 -12.81 -2.10
CA ASN A 399 25.33 -11.55 -2.05
C ASN A 399 24.50 -10.34 -1.57
N LYS A 400 23.26 -10.57 -1.12
CA LYS A 400 22.31 -9.51 -0.71
C LYS A 400 21.95 -8.50 -1.83
N ASP A 401 22.14 -8.89 -3.09
CA ASP A 401 21.65 -8.20 -4.28
C ASP A 401 20.30 -8.80 -4.70
N TYR A 402 19.23 -8.06 -4.41
CA TYR A 402 17.86 -8.48 -4.72
C TYR A 402 17.32 -7.90 -6.03
N PHE A 403 18.18 -7.37 -6.90
CA PHE A 403 17.78 -6.80 -8.19
C PHE A 403 16.90 -7.76 -8.98
N TYR A 404 17.35 -8.99 -9.21
CA TYR A 404 16.63 -9.94 -10.06
C TYR A 404 15.25 -10.33 -9.51
N ILE A 405 15.07 -10.35 -8.18
CA ILE A 405 13.75 -10.62 -7.57
C ILE A 405 12.80 -9.45 -7.84
N ASN A 406 13.23 -8.22 -7.53
CA ASN A 406 12.43 -7.02 -7.80
C ASN A 406 12.09 -6.89 -9.29
N PHE A 407 13.04 -7.24 -10.14
CA PHE A 407 12.92 -7.16 -11.58
C PHE A 407 11.94 -8.19 -12.16
N LEU A 408 11.91 -9.41 -11.63
CA LEU A 408 11.15 -10.54 -12.20
C LEU A 408 9.86 -10.88 -11.45
N LYS A 409 9.50 -10.15 -10.39
CA LYS A 409 8.38 -10.48 -9.49
C LYS A 409 7.02 -10.63 -10.19
N GLU A 410 6.85 -10.04 -11.38
CA GLU A 410 5.62 -10.09 -12.19
C GLU A 410 5.51 -11.36 -13.05
N HIS A 411 6.53 -12.21 -13.06
CA HIS A 411 6.53 -13.48 -13.79
C HIS A 411 5.79 -14.57 -13.01
N PHE A 412 5.08 -15.45 -13.74
CA PHE A 412 4.30 -16.58 -13.21
C PHE A 412 5.03 -17.43 -12.14
N PHE A 413 6.36 -17.58 -12.23
CA PHE A 413 7.15 -18.27 -11.20
C PHE A 413 6.98 -17.64 -9.82
N PHE A 414 7.05 -16.32 -9.72
CA PHE A 414 6.94 -15.59 -8.47
C PHE A 414 5.50 -15.51 -7.96
N ASP A 415 4.51 -15.48 -8.86
CA ASP A 415 3.09 -15.64 -8.50
C ASP A 415 2.85 -16.97 -7.80
N VAL A 416 3.38 -18.07 -8.34
CA VAL A 416 3.25 -19.40 -7.74
C VAL A 416 3.98 -19.44 -6.40
N LEU A 417 5.18 -18.84 -6.31
CA LEU A 417 5.94 -18.77 -5.07
C LEU A 417 5.17 -18.03 -3.96
N GLN A 418 4.57 -16.89 -4.30
CA GLN A 418 3.74 -16.11 -3.38
C GLN A 418 2.50 -16.87 -2.94
N ASN A 419 1.77 -17.47 -3.88
CA ASN A 419 0.60 -18.28 -3.57
C ASN A 419 0.96 -19.48 -2.69
N PHE A 420 2.08 -20.15 -2.96
CA PHE A 420 2.54 -21.27 -2.14
C PHE A 420 2.90 -20.82 -0.72
N TYR A 421 3.65 -19.73 -0.57
CA TYR A 421 3.98 -19.16 0.74
C TYR A 421 2.72 -18.74 1.54
N ALA A 422 1.72 -18.19 0.86
CA ALA A 422 0.44 -17.80 1.47
C ALA A 422 -0.50 -18.99 1.74
N LYS A 423 -0.07 -20.23 1.45
CA LYS A 423 -0.90 -21.45 1.49
C LYS A 423 -2.19 -21.32 0.65
N GLY A 424 -2.10 -20.58 -0.45
CA GLY A 424 -3.20 -20.35 -1.38
C GLY A 424 -3.65 -21.64 -2.08
N PHE A 425 -4.94 -21.71 -2.39
CA PHE A 425 -5.56 -22.86 -3.03
C PHE A 425 -6.27 -22.42 -4.32
N ILE A 426 -5.74 -22.86 -5.47
CA ILE A 426 -6.26 -22.50 -6.79
C ILE A 426 -7.03 -23.69 -7.38
N THR A 427 -8.24 -23.45 -7.88
CA THR A 427 -9.04 -24.48 -8.57
C THR A 427 -9.20 -24.23 -10.07
N LYS A 428 -8.86 -23.02 -10.53
CA LYS A 428 -8.94 -22.57 -11.93
C LYS A 428 -7.78 -21.63 -12.25
N ARG A 429 -7.23 -21.74 -13.47
CA ARG A 429 -6.06 -20.96 -13.91
C ARG A 429 -6.34 -19.46 -14.00
N CYS A 430 -7.52 -19.08 -14.49
CA CYS A 430 -7.89 -17.70 -14.79
C CYS A 430 -9.18 -17.31 -14.07
N GLY A 431 -9.36 -16.01 -13.83
CA GLY A 431 -10.63 -15.42 -13.41
C GLY A 431 -11.63 -15.42 -14.57
N TRP A 432 -12.03 -16.61 -15.02
CA TRP A 432 -13.04 -16.76 -16.07
C TRP A 432 -14.35 -16.12 -15.58
N GLY A 433 -14.92 -15.22 -16.39
CA GLY A 433 -16.04 -14.37 -16.00
C GLY A 433 -15.64 -13.14 -15.17
N GLU A 434 -14.64 -13.21 -14.29
CA GLU A 434 -14.12 -12.00 -13.62
C GLU A 434 -13.38 -11.08 -14.60
N LYS A 435 -12.80 -11.67 -15.66
CA LYS A 435 -12.20 -10.95 -16.79
C LYS A 435 -13.07 -11.09 -18.03
N LEU A 436 -13.32 -9.98 -18.71
CA LEU A 436 -13.95 -9.88 -20.03
C LEU A 436 -13.11 -9.04 -20.99
N SER A 437 -13.32 -9.23 -22.28
CA SER A 437 -12.76 -8.38 -23.33
C SER A 437 -13.87 -7.86 -24.25
N VAL A 438 -13.77 -6.60 -24.65
CA VAL A 438 -14.67 -5.95 -25.61
C VAL A 438 -13.90 -5.70 -26.89
N ASN A 439 -14.39 -6.14 -28.05
CA ASN A 439 -13.75 -5.83 -29.34
C ASN A 439 -14.14 -4.43 -29.87
N ALA A 440 -13.62 -4.04 -31.04
CA ALA A 440 -13.85 -2.71 -31.60
C ALA A 440 -15.29 -2.48 -32.10
N GLU A 441 -16.06 -3.56 -32.26
CA GLU A 441 -17.47 -3.60 -32.63
C GLU A 441 -18.40 -3.57 -31.40
N GLY A 442 -17.85 -3.69 -30.19
CA GLY A 442 -18.61 -3.73 -28.94
C GLY A 442 -19.10 -5.11 -28.51
N GLU A 443 -18.56 -6.16 -29.12
CA GLU A 443 -18.85 -7.56 -28.78
C GLU A 443 -18.02 -8.01 -27.58
N LEU A 444 -18.64 -8.80 -26.71
CA LEU A 444 -18.09 -9.31 -25.47
C LEU A 444 -17.50 -10.72 -25.65
N TYR A 445 -16.32 -10.91 -25.06
CA TYR A 445 -15.55 -12.14 -25.07
C TYR A 445 -15.03 -12.47 -23.68
N HIS A 446 -14.78 -13.76 -23.43
CA HIS A 446 -14.30 -14.24 -22.13
C HIS A 446 -12.88 -13.79 -21.79
N CYS A 447 -12.06 -13.51 -22.80
CA CYS A 447 -10.71 -12.97 -22.64
C CYS A 447 -10.14 -12.48 -23.98
N ASP A 448 -8.94 -11.90 -23.92
CA ASP A 448 -8.26 -11.30 -25.06
C ASP A 448 -7.91 -12.34 -26.13
N SER A 449 -7.66 -13.59 -25.74
CA SER A 449 -7.35 -14.68 -26.67
C SER A 449 -8.59 -15.19 -27.43
N THR A 450 -9.80 -14.93 -26.92
CA THR A 450 -11.05 -15.38 -27.55
C THR A 450 -11.67 -14.33 -28.47
N VAL A 451 -11.10 -13.12 -28.53
CA VAL A 451 -11.58 -12.04 -29.41
C VAL A 451 -11.53 -12.52 -30.87
N ASP A 452 -12.57 -12.19 -31.62
CA ASP A 452 -12.79 -12.59 -33.03
C ASP A 452 -12.99 -14.10 -33.26
N LEU A 453 -13.17 -14.90 -32.20
CA LEU A 453 -13.74 -16.25 -32.34
C LEU A 453 -15.26 -16.16 -32.56
N GLU A 454 -15.85 -17.23 -33.11
CA GLU A 454 -17.30 -17.34 -33.30
C GLU A 454 -18.09 -17.31 -31.97
N GLN A 455 -17.45 -17.74 -30.87
CA GLN A 455 -18.06 -17.91 -29.55
C GLN A 455 -18.08 -16.60 -28.74
N LYS A 456 -18.72 -15.57 -29.29
CA LYS A 456 -18.99 -14.32 -28.56
C LYS A 456 -20.08 -14.52 -27.51
N ILE A 457 -19.98 -13.81 -26.39
CA ILE A 457 -20.94 -13.85 -25.28
C ILE A 457 -22.19 -13.04 -25.64
N GLY A 458 -21.98 -11.89 -26.28
CA GLY A 458 -23.01 -10.91 -26.59
C GLY A 458 -22.38 -9.54 -26.82
N THR A 459 -23.04 -8.47 -26.39
CA THR A 459 -22.56 -7.08 -26.43
C THR A 459 -22.77 -6.41 -25.07
N PHE A 460 -22.07 -5.31 -24.80
CA PHE A 460 -22.26 -4.55 -23.56
C PHE A 460 -23.65 -3.90 -23.43
N ARG A 461 -24.46 -3.93 -24.50
CA ARG A 461 -25.85 -3.44 -24.49
C ARG A 461 -26.86 -4.50 -24.05
N ASP A 462 -26.48 -5.76 -24.13
CA ASP A 462 -27.34 -6.88 -23.73
C ASP A 462 -27.49 -6.95 -22.21
N ASN A 463 -28.52 -7.66 -21.74
CA ASN A 463 -28.78 -7.84 -20.32
C ASN A 463 -28.03 -9.07 -19.78
N ILE A 464 -26.69 -8.98 -19.78
CA ILE A 464 -25.78 -10.05 -19.36
C ILE A 464 -25.19 -9.72 -17.99
N THR A 465 -25.27 -10.66 -17.07
CA THR A 465 -24.67 -10.59 -15.73
C THR A 465 -23.54 -11.61 -15.59
N TYR A 466 -22.72 -11.47 -14.55
CA TYR A 466 -21.70 -12.47 -14.23
C TYR A 466 -22.26 -13.89 -14.05
N ALA A 467 -23.51 -14.03 -13.59
CA ALA A 467 -24.15 -15.32 -13.39
C ALA A 467 -24.51 -16.04 -14.70
N ASP A 468 -24.57 -15.30 -15.82
CA ASP A 468 -24.89 -15.84 -17.15
C ASP A 468 -23.66 -16.43 -17.86
N ILE A 469 -22.45 -16.20 -17.35
CA ILE A 469 -21.22 -16.71 -17.95
C ILE A 469 -21.05 -18.19 -17.59
N GLU A 470 -20.96 -19.05 -18.61
CA GLU A 470 -20.70 -20.48 -18.42
C GLU A 470 -19.38 -20.69 -17.68
N ASP A 471 -19.46 -21.45 -16.59
CA ASP A 471 -18.31 -21.68 -15.74
C ASP A 471 -17.36 -22.74 -16.31
N ASN A 472 -16.06 -22.51 -16.18
CA ASN A 472 -15.04 -23.43 -16.66
C ASN A 472 -14.84 -24.58 -15.66
N LYS A 473 -14.62 -25.80 -16.18
CA LYS A 473 -14.26 -26.98 -15.38
C LYS A 473 -13.07 -26.69 -14.45
N THR A 474 -13.24 -27.02 -13.17
CA THR A 474 -12.16 -26.97 -12.18
C THR A 474 -11.10 -28.03 -12.47
N VAL A 475 -9.95 -27.91 -11.81
CA VAL A 475 -8.91 -28.95 -11.87
C VAL A 475 -9.38 -30.31 -11.37
N ASP A 476 -10.36 -30.37 -10.46
CA ASP A 476 -10.91 -31.63 -9.94
C ASP A 476 -11.89 -32.29 -10.93
N GLN A 477 -12.48 -31.51 -11.83
CA GLN A 477 -13.37 -31.99 -12.89
C GLN A 477 -12.63 -32.39 -14.17
N LYS A 478 -11.34 -32.06 -14.29
CA LYS A 478 -10.50 -32.36 -15.46
C LYS A 478 -9.74 -33.67 -15.23
N GLU A 479 -9.94 -34.68 -16.08
CA GLU A 479 -9.40 -36.04 -15.90
C GLU A 479 -7.87 -36.09 -15.70
N LYS A 480 -7.12 -35.30 -16.46
CA LYS A 480 -5.65 -35.22 -16.32
C LYS A 480 -5.19 -34.36 -15.14
N CYS A 481 -6.04 -33.46 -14.62
CA CYS A 481 -5.68 -32.53 -13.55
C CYS A 481 -6.07 -33.03 -12.16
N LYS A 482 -7.20 -33.75 -12.02
CA LYS A 482 -7.67 -34.29 -10.73
C LYS A 482 -6.59 -35.11 -10.04
N ASN A 483 -5.76 -35.73 -10.88
CA ASN A 483 -4.65 -36.59 -10.55
C ASN A 483 -3.27 -35.92 -10.72
N CYS A 484 -3.12 -34.62 -10.44
CA CYS A 484 -1.84 -33.93 -10.58
C CYS A 484 -1.39 -33.29 -9.25
N PHE A 485 -0.16 -33.56 -8.81
CA PHE A 485 0.42 -32.96 -7.59
C PHE A 485 0.38 -31.43 -7.61
N ALA A 486 0.49 -30.83 -8.80
CA ALA A 486 0.56 -29.39 -8.98
C ALA A 486 -0.82 -28.74 -9.06
N LYS A 487 -1.93 -29.50 -9.07
CA LYS A 487 -3.25 -29.00 -9.49
C LYS A 487 -3.69 -27.74 -8.74
N ASN A 488 -3.45 -27.68 -7.43
CA ASN A 488 -3.91 -26.56 -6.60
C ASN A 488 -2.92 -25.39 -6.48
N LEU A 489 -1.75 -25.50 -7.13
CA LEU A 489 -0.85 -24.37 -7.41
C LEU A 489 -0.96 -23.93 -8.89
N CYS A 490 -1.40 -24.84 -9.76
CA CYS A 490 -1.49 -24.66 -11.19
C CYS A 490 -2.83 -24.02 -11.60
N GLY A 491 -3.96 -24.61 -11.20
CA GLY A 491 -5.28 -24.24 -11.70
C GLY A 491 -5.62 -24.78 -13.11
N GLY A 492 -4.73 -25.58 -13.71
CA GLY A 492 -4.93 -26.20 -15.03
C GLY A 492 -4.37 -25.39 -16.21
N THR A 493 -4.69 -25.80 -17.44
CA THR A 493 -4.26 -25.15 -18.68
C THR A 493 -5.25 -24.08 -19.16
N CYS A 494 -4.86 -23.29 -20.18
CA CYS A 494 -5.68 -22.24 -20.79
C CYS A 494 -7.02 -22.79 -21.28
N TYR A 495 -8.14 -22.16 -20.90
CA TYR A 495 -9.44 -22.58 -21.39
C TYR A 495 -9.70 -22.18 -22.84
N TYR A 496 -9.14 -21.04 -23.30
CA TYR A 496 -9.11 -20.69 -24.74
C TYR A 496 -8.61 -21.84 -25.62
N TYR A 497 -7.59 -22.60 -25.18
CA TYR A 497 -7.09 -23.74 -25.94
C TYR A 497 -8.14 -24.86 -26.05
N THR A 498 -8.93 -25.07 -24.99
CA THR A 498 -10.04 -26.01 -25.00
C THR A 498 -11.15 -25.56 -25.93
N LEU A 499 -11.48 -24.26 -25.96
CA LEU A 499 -12.45 -23.71 -26.90
C LEU A 499 -12.00 -23.87 -28.37
N LEU A 500 -10.71 -23.65 -28.65
CA LEU A 500 -10.16 -23.75 -30.00
C LEU A 500 -10.03 -25.19 -30.50
N THR A 501 -9.69 -26.14 -29.63
CA THR A 501 -9.28 -27.50 -30.04
C THR A 501 -10.20 -28.61 -29.58
N GLY A 502 -11.16 -28.32 -28.70
CA GLY A 502 -11.98 -29.32 -27.98
C GLY A 502 -11.20 -30.13 -26.94
N LYS A 503 -9.88 -29.93 -26.79
CA LYS A 503 -9.04 -30.69 -25.85
C LYS A 503 -8.94 -29.99 -24.51
N GLU A 504 -9.15 -30.73 -23.42
CA GLU A 504 -9.09 -30.16 -22.06
C GLU A 504 -7.69 -29.67 -21.65
N ILE A 505 -6.63 -30.22 -22.27
CA ILE A 505 -5.24 -29.98 -21.87
C ILE A 505 -4.36 -29.61 -23.07
N ASN A 506 -3.66 -28.49 -22.94
CA ASN A 506 -2.49 -28.16 -23.75
C ASN A 506 -1.25 -28.85 -23.18
N GLU A 507 -0.65 -29.80 -23.91
CA GLU A 507 0.49 -30.58 -23.41
C GLU A 507 1.73 -29.73 -23.12
N ILE A 508 2.08 -28.82 -24.03
CA ILE A 508 3.25 -27.93 -23.90
C ILE A 508 3.08 -27.03 -22.67
N GLU A 509 1.89 -26.43 -22.51
CA GLU A 509 1.60 -25.59 -21.35
C GLU A 509 1.58 -26.40 -20.05
N CYS A 510 1.05 -27.62 -20.08
CA CYS A 510 1.02 -28.52 -18.93
C CYS A 510 2.44 -28.89 -18.48
N ILE A 511 3.35 -29.21 -19.41
CA ILE A 511 4.76 -29.46 -19.12
C ILE A 511 5.39 -28.20 -18.52
N TYR A 512 5.27 -27.05 -19.20
CA TYR A 512 5.82 -25.78 -18.74
C TYR A 512 5.40 -25.45 -17.30
N ARG A 513 4.10 -25.49 -16.99
CA ARG A 513 3.58 -25.14 -15.67
C ARG A 513 4.03 -26.11 -14.59
N LYS A 514 4.02 -27.42 -14.87
CA LYS A 514 4.51 -28.42 -13.91
C LYS A 514 5.99 -28.21 -13.61
N GLU A 515 6.82 -28.03 -14.63
CA GLU A 515 8.26 -27.83 -14.45
C GLU A 515 8.58 -26.52 -13.71
N ILE A 516 7.87 -25.43 -14.01
CA ILE A 516 7.99 -24.18 -13.23
C ILE A 516 7.60 -24.39 -11.77
N ILE A 517 6.48 -25.08 -11.47
CA ILE A 517 6.06 -25.36 -10.09
C ILE A 517 7.10 -26.21 -9.34
N LYS A 518 7.71 -27.21 -10.00
CA LYS A 518 8.82 -27.98 -9.41
C LYS A 518 10.00 -27.08 -9.05
N LYS A 519 10.37 -26.16 -9.96
CA LYS A 519 11.43 -25.18 -9.72
C LYS A 519 11.06 -24.23 -8.56
N VAL A 520 9.79 -23.83 -8.43
CA VAL A 520 9.30 -23.01 -7.30
C VAL A 520 9.46 -23.75 -5.98
N LEU A 521 9.05 -25.03 -5.89
CA LEU A 521 9.18 -25.84 -4.69
C LEU A 521 10.65 -25.99 -4.28
N LYS A 522 11.54 -26.29 -5.25
CA LYS A 522 12.98 -26.38 -5.03
C LYS A 522 13.58 -25.05 -4.58
N PHE A 523 13.19 -23.94 -5.22
CA PHE A 523 13.64 -22.60 -4.86
C PHE A 523 13.19 -22.22 -3.44
N TYR A 524 11.93 -22.47 -3.10
CA TYR A 524 11.39 -22.24 -1.76
C TYR A 524 12.16 -23.02 -0.68
N ALA A 525 12.42 -24.32 -0.90
CA ALA A 525 13.22 -25.13 0.00
C ALA A 525 14.65 -24.60 0.14
N THR A 526 15.28 -24.21 -0.97
CA THR A 526 16.61 -23.59 -0.99
C THR A 526 16.64 -22.30 -0.16
N LEU A 527 15.61 -21.45 -0.26
CA LEU A 527 15.50 -20.25 0.57
C LEU A 527 15.31 -20.55 2.06
N MET A 528 14.61 -21.64 2.40
CA MET A 528 14.50 -22.09 3.80
C MET A 528 15.86 -22.51 4.35
N GLU A 529 16.62 -23.30 3.59
CA GLU A 529 17.98 -23.75 3.97
C GLU A 529 18.97 -22.59 4.10
N MET A 530 18.77 -21.53 3.31
CA MET A 530 19.58 -20.31 3.37
C MET A 530 19.10 -19.33 4.45
N HIS A 531 17.97 -19.59 5.11
CA HIS A 531 17.28 -18.65 6.01
C HIS A 531 16.88 -17.30 5.36
N GLU A 532 16.68 -17.28 4.03
CA GLU A 532 16.34 -16.07 3.26
C GLU A 532 14.87 -16.00 2.85
N LEU A 533 14.06 -17.03 3.13
CA LEU A 533 12.67 -17.09 2.69
C LEU A 533 11.88 -15.84 3.09
N LYS A 534 11.97 -15.42 4.36
CA LYS A 534 11.25 -14.23 4.86
C LYS A 534 11.73 -12.95 4.17
N SER A 535 13.05 -12.81 3.96
CA SER A 535 13.64 -11.68 3.25
C SER A 535 13.03 -11.56 1.85
N VAL A 536 13.11 -12.64 1.07
CA VAL A 536 12.63 -12.69 -0.32
C VAL A 536 11.12 -12.48 -0.42
N MET A 537 10.34 -13.10 0.47
CA MET A 537 8.88 -12.93 0.45
C MET A 537 8.46 -11.49 0.78
N ASN A 538 9.19 -10.78 1.64
CA ASN A 538 8.94 -9.36 1.87
C ASN A 538 9.15 -8.52 0.60
N ILE A 539 10.14 -8.89 -0.24
CA ILE A 539 10.40 -8.20 -1.53
C ILE A 539 9.24 -8.40 -2.49
N ILE A 540 8.89 -9.66 -2.73
CA ILE A 540 7.87 -10.04 -3.72
C ILE A 540 6.51 -9.45 -3.34
N THR A 541 6.14 -9.49 -2.06
CA THR A 541 4.85 -8.98 -1.58
C THR A 541 4.77 -7.45 -1.50
N GLY A 542 5.81 -6.72 -1.94
CA GLY A 542 5.84 -5.26 -1.84
C GLY A 542 5.99 -4.74 -0.40
N LYS A 543 6.08 -5.62 0.60
CA LYS A 543 6.47 -5.25 1.97
C LYS A 543 7.88 -4.70 2.02
N GLN A 544 8.70 -4.89 0.98
CA GLN A 544 9.97 -4.21 0.82
C GLN A 544 9.84 -2.80 0.25
N GLU A 545 8.73 -2.34 -0.33
CA GLU A 545 8.55 -0.89 -0.54
C GLU A 545 8.25 -0.20 0.80
N VAL A 546 7.56 -0.89 1.71
CA VAL A 546 7.46 -0.49 3.14
C VAL A 546 8.82 -0.64 3.84
N ASN A 547 9.59 -1.72 3.62
CA ASN A 547 10.94 -1.86 4.17
C ASN A 547 12.00 -0.97 3.47
N ASN A 548 11.76 -0.46 2.26
CA ASN A 548 12.61 0.47 1.53
C ASN A 548 12.26 1.89 1.91
N PHE A 549 11.00 2.21 2.21
CA PHE A 549 10.67 3.36 3.03
C PHE A 549 11.42 3.27 4.38
N ILE A 550 11.50 2.10 5.02
CA ILE A 550 12.25 1.89 6.27
C ILE A 550 13.80 1.86 6.09
N ASN A 551 14.33 1.41 4.95
CA ASN A 551 15.77 1.38 4.65
C ASN A 551 16.27 2.72 4.06
N GLU A 552 15.44 3.48 3.34
CA GLU A 552 15.66 4.90 3.09
C GLU A 552 15.68 5.64 4.44
N ASN A 553 14.86 5.19 5.39
CA ASN A 553 14.94 5.66 6.77
C ASN A 553 16.15 5.11 7.57
N LYS A 554 16.92 4.09 7.11
CA LYS A 554 18.26 3.75 7.67
C LYS A 554 19.33 4.77 7.30
N LYS A 555 19.10 5.55 6.25
CA LYS A 555 19.92 6.71 5.90
C LYS A 555 19.42 7.99 6.56
N LEU A 556 18.43 7.92 7.47
CA LEU A 556 18.11 9.09 8.26
C LEU A 556 19.36 9.46 9.07
N PRO A 557 19.88 10.68 8.92
CA PRO A 557 20.98 11.12 9.73
C PRO A 557 20.56 11.02 11.19
N VAL A 558 21.31 10.25 11.96
CA VAL A 558 21.20 10.26 13.42
C VAL A 558 21.24 11.71 13.87
N ASN A 559 20.30 12.14 14.72
CA ASN A 559 20.34 13.46 15.32
C ASN A 559 21.48 13.48 16.36
N LYS A 560 22.71 13.63 15.88
CA LYS A 560 23.94 13.61 16.69
C LYS A 560 23.89 14.66 17.79
N LYS A 561 23.27 15.82 17.52
CA LYS A 561 23.06 16.87 18.51
C LYS A 561 22.20 16.36 19.66
N PHE A 562 21.04 15.78 19.37
CA PHE A 562 20.15 15.22 20.40
C PHE A 562 20.84 14.13 21.24
N ILE A 563 21.60 13.21 20.62
CA ILE A 563 22.29 12.12 21.32
C ILE A 563 23.40 12.65 22.24
N LEU A 564 24.21 13.60 21.77
CA LEU A 564 25.26 14.21 22.59
C LEU A 564 24.67 15.00 23.76
N GLU A 565 23.56 15.69 23.55
CA GLU A 565 22.83 16.36 24.63
C GLU A 565 22.22 15.35 25.61
N GLN A 566 21.67 14.22 25.14
CA GLN A 566 21.10 13.19 26.00
C GLN A 566 22.12 12.70 27.04
N GLN A 567 23.38 12.50 26.63
CA GLN A 567 24.47 12.11 27.55
C GLN A 567 24.76 13.14 28.65
N LYS A 568 24.43 14.42 28.43
CA LYS A 568 24.50 15.46 29.47
C LYS A 568 23.26 15.41 30.37
N PHE A 569 22.07 15.27 29.79
CA PHE A 569 20.81 15.15 30.53
C PHE A 569 20.78 13.93 31.47
N ASP A 570 21.36 12.81 31.04
CA ASP A 570 21.45 11.58 31.84
C ASP A 570 22.29 11.75 33.12
N LYS A 571 23.14 12.79 33.19
CA LYS A 571 23.97 13.12 34.37
C LYS A 571 23.31 14.09 35.33
N LEU A 572 22.24 14.77 34.92
CA LEU A 572 21.51 15.67 35.80
C LEU A 572 20.63 14.86 36.75
N ASP A 573 20.40 15.38 37.95
CA ASP A 573 19.39 14.84 38.87
C ASP A 573 17.98 15.18 38.40
N GLY A 574 17.00 14.32 38.71
CA GLY A 574 15.58 14.52 38.38
C GLY A 574 14.97 13.43 37.49
N TRP A 575 13.64 13.40 37.44
CA TRP A 575 12.86 12.39 36.75
C TRP A 575 12.26 12.93 35.45
N PHE A 576 12.95 12.69 34.34
CA PHE A 576 12.45 13.00 33.00
C PHE A 576 13.04 11.99 32.02
N SER A 577 12.19 11.10 31.49
CA SER A 577 12.67 9.98 30.69
C SER A 577 13.23 10.44 29.34
N GLY A 578 14.22 9.71 28.81
CA GLY A 578 14.76 10.00 27.48
C GLY A 578 13.71 9.93 26.37
N LEU A 579 12.71 9.04 26.50
CA LEU A 579 11.61 8.94 25.54
C LEU A 579 10.68 10.17 25.62
N SER A 580 10.31 10.61 26.82
CA SER A 580 9.52 11.85 27.02
C SER A 580 10.26 13.06 26.44
N ARG A 581 11.58 13.15 26.69
CA ARG A 581 12.44 14.19 26.10
C ARG A 581 12.44 14.15 24.57
N ALA A 582 12.54 12.96 23.98
CA ALA A 582 12.53 12.80 22.52
C ALA A 582 11.18 13.20 21.91
N ILE A 583 10.06 12.95 22.60
CA ILE A 583 8.73 13.39 22.16
C ILE A 583 8.63 14.93 22.24
N PHE A 584 9.10 15.54 23.32
CA PHE A 584 9.13 17.00 23.48
C PHE A 584 9.96 17.65 22.37
N ASP A 585 11.18 17.19 22.16
CA ASP A 585 12.08 17.68 21.11
C ASP A 585 11.43 17.53 19.72
N SER A 586 10.71 16.43 19.47
CA SER A 586 10.00 16.19 18.20
C SER A 586 8.84 17.17 17.98
N ILE A 587 8.01 17.41 18.99
CA ILE A 587 6.87 18.35 18.91
C ILE A 587 7.36 19.80 18.83
N LEU A 588 8.35 20.19 19.64
CA LEU A 588 8.92 21.53 19.61
C LEU A 588 9.66 21.80 18.29
N SER A 589 10.35 20.81 17.72
CA SER A 589 10.94 20.90 16.37
C SER A 589 9.87 21.07 15.29
N LEU A 590 8.73 20.38 15.42
CA LEU A 590 7.60 20.54 14.50
C LEU A 590 7.04 21.97 14.57
N GLN A 591 6.86 22.51 15.78
CA GLN A 591 6.42 23.89 15.98
C GLN A 591 7.42 24.90 15.39
N GLU A 592 8.72 24.69 15.58
CA GLU A 592 9.76 25.53 15.02
C GLU A 592 9.73 25.55 13.49
N LYS A 593 9.69 24.36 12.86
CA LYS A 593 9.62 24.20 11.38
C LYS A 593 8.39 24.87 10.77
N ASN A 594 7.27 24.89 11.49
CA ASN A 594 6.01 25.48 11.03
C ASN A 594 5.81 26.92 11.51
N SER A 595 6.85 27.56 12.05
CA SER A 595 6.79 28.95 12.54
C SER A 595 5.67 29.19 13.56
N ILE A 596 5.37 28.18 14.39
CA ILE A 596 4.45 28.33 15.52
C ILE A 596 5.22 29.09 16.61
N LEU A 597 4.81 30.34 16.84
CA LEU A 597 5.43 31.27 17.78
C LEU A 597 4.65 31.31 19.09
N GLY A 598 5.35 31.55 20.20
CA GLY A 598 4.72 31.74 21.50
C GLY A 598 5.65 31.39 22.65
N ASN A 599 5.30 31.94 23.81
CA ASN A 599 5.97 31.64 25.07
C ASN A 599 5.76 30.16 25.46
N CYS A 600 6.52 29.72 26.46
CA CYS A 600 6.37 28.39 27.04
C CYS A 600 6.07 28.49 28.54
N PHE A 601 5.40 27.48 29.10
CA PHE A 601 4.97 27.50 30.50
C PHE A 601 5.11 26.12 31.13
N GLU A 602 5.52 26.07 32.39
CA GLU A 602 5.65 24.83 33.14
C GLU A 602 5.19 24.98 34.58
N ILE A 603 4.33 24.06 35.02
CA ILE A 603 3.87 23.92 36.40
C ILE A 603 4.50 22.67 36.98
N GLY A 604 5.12 22.79 38.16
CA GLY A 604 5.81 21.71 38.83
C GLY A 604 7.21 21.50 38.26
N VAL A 605 8.20 22.15 38.88
CA VAL A 605 9.56 22.20 38.35
C VAL A 605 10.51 21.55 39.34
N TRP A 606 10.68 20.24 39.17
CA TRP A 606 11.66 19.48 39.93
C TRP A 606 12.99 19.37 39.16
N LYS A 607 14.04 20.04 39.67
CA LYS A 607 15.42 20.00 39.13
C LYS A 607 15.58 20.48 37.67
N GLY A 608 14.49 20.83 36.98
CA GLY A 608 14.46 21.57 35.73
C GLY A 608 14.77 20.80 34.45
N LYS A 609 14.78 19.47 34.44
CA LYS A 609 15.11 18.70 33.22
C LYS A 609 14.16 19.01 32.05
N SER A 610 12.85 18.92 32.26
CA SER A 610 11.83 19.31 31.28
C SER A 610 11.94 20.78 30.88
N ALA A 611 12.11 21.68 31.86
CA ALA A 611 12.32 23.12 31.63
C ALA A 611 13.50 23.42 30.70
N ILE A 612 14.63 22.73 30.89
CA ILE A 612 15.82 22.86 30.03
C ILE A 612 15.50 22.42 28.61
N GLU A 613 14.77 21.31 28.44
CA GLU A 613 14.40 20.82 27.11
C GLU A 613 13.48 21.81 26.39
N ILE A 614 12.49 22.38 27.09
CA ILE A 614 11.61 23.42 26.56
C ILE A 614 12.42 24.68 26.20
N ALA A 615 13.32 25.12 27.09
CA ALA A 615 14.12 26.33 26.93
C ALA A 615 15.03 26.32 25.69
N LYS A 616 15.49 25.14 25.25
CA LYS A 616 16.29 24.99 24.02
C LYS A 616 15.61 25.63 22.82
N PHE A 617 14.30 25.51 22.71
CA PHE A 617 13.52 25.95 21.54
C PHE A 617 13.00 27.38 21.65
N LEU A 618 13.28 28.10 22.73
CA LEU A 618 12.87 29.51 22.86
C LEU A 618 13.61 30.41 21.87
N ARG A 619 12.87 31.31 21.24
CA ARG A 619 13.41 32.39 20.40
C ARG A 619 13.77 33.61 21.25
N GLU A 620 14.45 34.60 20.65
CA GLU A 620 14.90 35.81 21.37
C GLU A 620 13.73 36.62 21.97
N ASP A 621 12.54 36.53 21.37
CA ASP A 621 11.31 37.21 21.76
C ASP A 621 10.35 36.34 22.59
N GLU A 622 10.75 35.11 22.94
CA GLU A 622 9.95 34.17 23.72
C GLU A 622 10.52 34.02 25.14
N SER A 623 9.64 33.83 26.11
CA SER A 623 10.01 33.56 27.50
C SER A 623 9.39 32.26 28.01
N LEU A 624 10.06 31.65 29.00
CA LEU A 624 9.57 30.46 29.71
C LEU A 624 9.23 30.86 31.15
N LEU A 625 7.97 30.68 31.53
CA LEU A 625 7.50 30.91 32.89
C LEU A 625 7.42 29.57 33.64
N LEU A 626 8.04 29.53 34.81
CA LEU A 626 8.15 28.37 35.69
C LEU A 626 7.40 28.62 36.99
N ILE A 627 6.55 27.68 37.41
CA ILE A 627 5.79 27.72 38.66
C ILE A 627 6.10 26.49 39.51
N ASP A 628 6.53 26.71 40.74
CA ASP A 628 6.71 25.67 41.76
C ASP A 628 6.95 26.32 43.14
N PRO A 629 6.38 25.81 44.24
CA PRO A 629 6.61 26.36 45.58
C PRO A 629 8.07 26.28 46.06
N LEU A 630 8.89 25.39 45.48
CA LEU A 630 10.28 25.17 45.87
C LEU A 630 11.30 25.81 44.93
N LEU A 631 10.86 26.61 43.94
CA LEU A 631 11.75 27.21 42.94
C LEU A 631 12.83 28.10 43.56
N ASP A 632 12.53 28.83 44.63
CA ASP A 632 13.53 29.64 45.31
C ASP A 632 14.73 28.85 45.86
N ASN A 633 14.54 27.56 46.15
CA ASN A 633 15.58 26.67 46.68
C ASN A 633 16.44 26.02 45.59
N ASN A 634 15.96 25.94 44.35
CA ASN A 634 16.62 25.20 43.27
C ASN A 634 16.88 26.01 41.98
N LYS A 635 16.44 27.28 41.91
CA LYS A 635 16.60 28.14 40.72
C LYS A 635 18.04 28.27 40.24
N ASP A 636 19.01 28.40 41.15
CA ASP A 636 20.42 28.57 40.77
C ASP A 636 21.00 27.29 40.14
N GLU A 637 20.56 26.12 40.60
CA GLU A 637 20.90 24.82 40.03
C GLU A 637 20.29 24.67 38.63
N ILE A 638 19.01 25.01 38.48
CA ILE A 638 18.31 25.00 37.19
C ILE A 638 19.00 25.94 36.20
N PHE A 639 19.35 27.15 36.60
CA PHE A 639 20.05 28.11 35.75
C PHE A 639 21.43 27.62 35.33
N THR A 640 22.18 27.01 36.24
CA THR A 640 23.49 26.44 35.95
C THR A 640 23.38 25.32 34.91
N ASN A 641 22.50 24.35 35.15
CA ASN A 641 22.26 23.23 34.25
C ASN A 641 21.76 23.69 32.87
N LEU A 642 20.88 24.69 32.85
CA LEU A 642 20.36 25.28 31.62
C LEU A 642 21.46 25.96 30.80
N LYS A 643 22.33 26.74 31.45
CA LYS A 643 23.45 27.41 30.78
C LYS A 643 24.46 26.39 30.23
N ASP A 644 24.76 25.35 30.99
CA ASP A 644 25.71 24.30 30.60
C ASP A 644 25.24 23.44 29.42
N ILE A 645 23.92 23.26 29.29
CA ILE A 645 23.31 22.46 28.22
C ILE A 645 22.97 23.32 26.99
N THR A 646 22.34 24.47 27.18
CA THR A 646 21.77 25.28 26.09
C THR A 646 22.65 26.46 25.68
N GLY A 647 23.56 26.90 26.53
CA GLY A 647 24.36 28.12 26.35
C GLY A 647 23.57 29.42 26.53
N LYS A 648 22.26 29.36 26.80
CA LYS A 648 21.43 30.57 26.99
C LYS A 648 21.55 31.10 28.42
N ASP A 649 21.44 32.42 28.57
CA ASP A 649 21.41 33.10 29.87
C ASP A 649 19.98 33.22 30.41
N LYS A 650 19.80 33.39 31.73
CA LYS A 650 18.51 33.38 32.43
C LYS A 650 17.52 34.49 32.05
N SER A 651 17.88 35.40 31.14
CA SER A 651 17.07 36.55 30.72
C SER A 651 15.66 36.22 30.19
N PHE A 652 15.46 35.02 29.66
CA PHE A 652 14.17 34.55 29.13
C PHE A 652 13.32 33.79 30.17
N LEU A 653 13.87 33.52 31.37
CA LEU A 653 13.20 32.77 32.42
C LEU A 653 12.44 33.72 33.34
N GLN A 654 11.17 33.42 33.53
CA GLN A 654 10.32 34.02 34.57
C GLN A 654 10.01 32.93 35.59
N ILE A 655 10.15 33.26 36.88
CA ILE A 655 9.94 32.32 37.97
C ILE A 655 8.88 32.88 38.89
N TYR A 656 7.92 32.04 39.25
CA TYR A 656 6.99 32.27 40.33
C TYR A 656 7.14 31.15 41.37
N SER A 657 7.63 31.52 42.57
CA SER A 657 7.83 30.57 43.67
C SER A 657 6.56 30.49 44.51
N GLY A 658 5.65 29.61 44.16
CA GLY A 658 4.35 29.45 44.83
C GLY A 658 3.50 28.35 44.19
N TYR A 659 2.31 28.15 44.76
CA TYR A 659 1.34 27.20 44.22
C TYR A 659 0.63 27.78 42.99
N SER A 660 0.31 26.93 42.00
CA SER A 660 -0.43 27.35 40.80
C SER A 660 -1.85 27.84 41.13
N GLU A 661 -2.44 27.39 42.24
CA GLU A 661 -3.76 27.83 42.73
C GLU A 661 -3.75 29.29 43.20
N GLU A 662 -2.59 29.80 43.63
CA GLU A 662 -2.40 31.18 44.10
C GLU A 662 -1.92 32.12 42.98
N PHE A 663 -1.61 31.57 41.80
CA PHE A 663 -1.04 32.31 40.68
C PHE A 663 -2.09 33.20 40.00
N ASP A 664 -1.93 34.53 40.10
CA ASP A 664 -2.84 35.48 39.46
C ASP A 664 -2.44 35.72 38.01
N TYR A 665 -2.91 34.83 37.13
CA TYR A 665 -2.60 34.89 35.71
C TYR A 665 -3.01 36.20 35.00
N TYR A 666 -3.96 36.98 35.55
CA TYR A 666 -4.34 38.27 34.95
C TYR A 666 -3.26 39.34 35.12
N SER A 667 -2.54 39.32 36.24
CA SER A 667 -1.46 40.26 36.52
C SER A 667 -0.09 39.67 36.16
N GLU A 668 0.15 38.39 36.48
CA GLU A 668 1.47 37.75 36.41
C GLU A 668 1.77 37.08 35.06
N ALA A 669 0.74 36.63 34.33
CA ALA A 669 0.88 35.94 33.04
C ALA A 669 0.20 36.67 31.86
N LYS A 670 -0.03 37.97 31.97
CA LYS A 670 -0.71 38.76 30.92
C LYS A 670 -0.09 38.60 29.53
N ASN A 671 1.23 38.45 29.45
CA ASN A 671 1.96 38.26 28.19
C ASN A 671 1.92 36.82 27.66
N TYR A 672 1.43 35.87 28.45
CA TYR A 672 1.28 34.45 28.11
C TYR A 672 -0.14 34.09 27.69
N MET A 673 -1.14 34.89 28.07
CA MET A 673 -2.56 34.69 27.73
C MET A 673 -2.76 34.50 26.22
N LYS A 674 -3.25 33.30 25.83
CA LYS A 674 -3.42 32.85 24.44
C LYS A 674 -2.17 32.98 23.55
N LYS A 675 -0.99 33.07 24.16
CA LYS A 675 0.31 33.27 23.51
C LYS A 675 1.31 32.19 23.88
N THR A 676 0.87 31.12 24.54
CA THR A 676 1.74 30.05 24.99
C THR A 676 1.64 28.86 24.03
N ARG A 677 2.74 28.45 23.41
CA ARG A 677 2.74 27.36 22.41
C ARG A 677 3.06 25.99 22.99
N PHE A 678 3.66 25.94 24.17
CA PHE A 678 3.98 24.69 24.84
C PHE A 678 3.82 24.84 26.36
N ILE A 679 2.98 23.98 26.95
CA ILE A 679 2.67 23.97 28.37
C ILE A 679 2.94 22.57 28.92
N HIS A 680 3.68 22.47 30.02
CA HIS A 680 3.89 21.21 30.76
C HIS A 680 3.27 21.33 32.15
N ILE A 681 2.47 20.32 32.54
CA ILE A 681 1.80 20.22 33.85
C ILE A 681 2.36 18.97 34.54
N ASP A 682 3.22 19.17 35.53
CA ASP A 682 3.86 18.17 36.37
C ASP A 682 3.85 18.62 37.84
N GLY A 683 2.73 19.24 38.24
CA GLY A 683 2.54 19.84 39.56
C GLY A 683 2.17 18.82 40.63
N CYS A 684 1.10 19.10 41.36
CA CYS A 684 0.65 18.22 42.43
C CYS A 684 -0.03 16.96 41.86
N HIS A 685 0.28 15.77 42.41
CA HIS A 685 -0.37 14.50 42.05
C HIS A 685 -1.79 14.35 42.63
N VAL A 686 -2.53 15.45 42.77
CA VAL A 686 -3.92 15.51 43.24
C VAL A 686 -4.82 15.89 42.06
N GLY A 687 -5.87 15.10 41.81
CA GLY A 687 -6.72 15.28 40.63
C GLY A 687 -7.42 16.64 40.57
N GLU A 688 -7.82 17.21 41.71
CA GLU A 688 -8.42 18.56 41.75
C GLU A 688 -7.42 19.65 41.34
N SER A 689 -6.17 19.59 41.81
CA SER A 689 -5.10 20.51 41.41
C SER A 689 -4.81 20.39 39.91
N VAL A 690 -4.70 19.18 39.35
CA VAL A 690 -4.50 18.99 37.89
C VAL A 690 -5.67 19.53 37.06
N TYR A 691 -6.91 19.38 37.54
CA TYR A 691 -8.06 19.99 36.87
C TYR A 691 -7.94 21.53 36.84
N ASN A 692 -7.53 22.15 37.95
CA ASN A 692 -7.31 23.60 38.02
C ASN A 692 -6.13 24.03 37.14
N ASP A 693 -5.04 23.25 37.10
CA ASP A 693 -3.90 23.49 36.22
C ASP A 693 -4.30 23.41 34.75
N LEU A 694 -5.18 22.49 34.37
CA LEU A 694 -5.75 22.42 33.02
C LEU A 694 -6.61 23.65 32.68
N VAL A 695 -7.40 24.16 33.64
CA VAL A 695 -8.16 25.42 33.48
C VAL A 695 -7.21 26.60 33.24
N LEU A 696 -6.10 26.68 33.99
CA LEU A 696 -5.10 27.72 33.81
C LEU A 696 -4.37 27.58 32.47
N ALA A 697 -3.88 26.37 32.17
CA ALA A 697 -3.14 26.07 30.94
C ALA A 697 -3.98 26.37 29.69
N GLU A 698 -5.27 26.04 29.70
CA GLU A 698 -6.19 26.37 28.61
C GLU A 698 -6.22 27.86 28.30
N LYS A 699 -6.33 28.72 29.33
CA LYS A 699 -6.38 30.19 29.14
C LYS A 699 -5.09 30.76 28.53
N LEU A 700 -3.96 30.16 28.87
CA LEU A 700 -2.64 30.54 28.37
C LEU A 700 -2.36 29.98 26.96
N LEU A 701 -2.95 28.83 26.63
CA LEU A 701 -2.69 28.11 25.38
C LEU A 701 -3.07 28.94 24.15
N SER A 702 -2.08 29.14 23.27
CA SER A 702 -2.27 29.72 21.94
C SER A 702 -3.10 28.81 21.03
N LYS A 703 -3.50 29.34 19.88
CA LYS A 703 -4.32 28.61 18.89
C LYS A 703 -3.71 27.26 18.52
N ASP A 704 -2.40 27.24 18.25
CA ASP A 704 -1.67 26.06 17.79
C ASP A 704 -0.77 25.46 18.87
N GLY A 705 -1.06 25.75 20.15
CA GLY A 705 -0.27 25.27 21.28
C GLY A 705 -0.57 23.83 21.70
N VAL A 706 0.36 23.25 22.46
CA VAL A 706 0.26 21.92 23.08
C VAL A 706 0.31 22.03 24.60
N ILE A 707 -0.56 21.31 25.30
CA ILE A 707 -0.49 21.07 26.74
C ILE A 707 -0.05 19.61 26.94
N VAL A 708 0.89 19.39 27.85
CA VAL A 708 1.36 18.08 28.26
C VAL A 708 1.04 17.88 29.72
N VAL A 709 0.31 16.81 30.04
CA VAL A 709 -0.02 16.43 31.43
C VAL A 709 0.84 15.23 31.81
N ASP A 710 1.62 15.36 32.86
CA ASP A 710 2.44 14.26 33.40
C ASP A 710 1.60 13.25 34.20
N ASP A 711 2.18 12.09 34.50
CA ASP A 711 1.57 10.97 35.19
C ASP A 711 0.26 10.42 34.58
N PHE A 712 0.00 10.71 33.31
CA PHE A 712 -1.14 10.17 32.60
C PHE A 712 -0.97 8.66 32.37
N PHE A 713 -1.96 7.87 32.81
CA PHE A 713 -1.91 6.41 32.98
C PHE A 713 -0.89 5.87 34.00
N ASN A 714 -0.35 6.71 34.89
CA ASN A 714 0.44 6.22 36.01
C ASN A 714 -0.47 5.56 37.05
N ILE A 715 -0.20 4.29 37.38
CA ILE A 715 -0.98 3.52 38.36
C ILE A 715 -0.83 4.03 39.79
N GLU A 716 0.26 4.76 40.09
CA GLU A 716 0.45 5.41 41.40
C GLU A 716 -0.45 6.65 41.55
N TYR A 717 -0.83 7.26 40.42
CA TYR A 717 -1.63 8.50 40.38
C TYR A 717 -2.81 8.41 39.40
N PRO A 718 -3.71 7.41 39.53
CA PRO A 718 -4.84 7.21 38.62
C PRO A 718 -5.77 8.43 38.54
N GLN A 719 -5.87 9.21 39.62
CA GLN A 719 -6.63 10.45 39.71
C GLN A 719 -6.23 11.51 38.68
N ILE A 720 -5.00 11.47 38.15
CA ILE A 720 -4.52 12.42 37.13
C ILE A 720 -5.17 12.13 35.77
N THR A 721 -5.28 10.83 35.45
CA THR A 721 -5.99 10.36 34.27
C THR A 721 -7.48 10.70 34.36
N GLU A 722 -8.08 10.44 35.53
CA GLU A 722 -9.48 10.80 35.82
C GLU A 722 -9.72 12.30 35.65
N ALA A 723 -8.88 13.15 36.28
CA ALA A 723 -9.00 14.60 36.22
C ALA A 723 -8.91 15.14 34.78
N THR A 724 -7.99 14.59 33.99
CA THR A 724 -7.83 14.95 32.57
C THR A 724 -9.09 14.63 31.77
N TYR A 725 -9.64 13.42 31.89
CA TYR A 725 -10.88 13.06 31.19
C TYR A 725 -12.09 13.83 31.72
N LYS A 726 -12.17 14.08 33.03
CA LYS A 726 -13.20 14.92 33.64
C LYS A 726 -13.16 16.35 33.08
N TYR A 727 -11.98 16.93 32.93
CA TYR A 727 -11.81 18.23 32.29
C TYR A 727 -12.29 18.24 30.84
N LEU A 728 -11.85 17.25 30.03
CA LEU A 728 -12.24 17.14 28.62
C LEU A 728 -13.76 16.96 28.45
N SER A 729 -14.38 16.19 29.35
CA SER A 729 -15.83 15.95 29.34
C SER A 729 -16.63 17.19 29.77
N ASN A 730 -16.13 17.96 30.74
CA ASN A 730 -16.80 19.17 31.20
C ASN A 730 -16.59 20.38 30.26
N ASN A 731 -15.54 20.35 29.44
CA ASN A 731 -15.14 21.45 28.55
C ASN A 731 -15.03 20.95 27.11
N GLU A 732 -16.11 20.34 26.60
CA GLU A 732 -16.17 19.86 25.23
C GLU A 732 -15.78 20.95 24.23
N PHE A 733 -15.15 20.54 23.12
CA PHE A 733 -14.65 21.44 22.06
C PHE A 733 -13.58 22.45 22.49
N THR A 734 -13.01 22.33 23.69
CA THR A 734 -11.97 23.25 24.17
C THR A 734 -10.56 22.72 23.93
N LEU A 735 -10.34 21.44 24.28
CA LEU A 735 -9.10 20.71 24.07
C LEU A 735 -9.40 19.31 23.52
N ARG A 736 -8.42 18.70 22.86
CA ARG A 736 -8.45 17.31 22.42
C ARG A 736 -7.14 16.60 22.74
N LEU A 737 -7.27 15.40 23.29
CA LEU A 737 -6.17 14.45 23.45
C LEU A 737 -5.80 13.88 22.07
N PHE A 738 -4.58 14.13 21.62
CA PHE A 738 -4.08 13.64 20.33
C PHE A 738 -3.00 12.56 20.48
N LEU A 739 -2.28 12.55 21.61
CA LEU A 739 -1.22 11.58 21.90
C LEU A 739 -1.24 11.24 23.39
N ALA A 740 -1.01 9.97 23.72
CA ALA A 740 -0.81 9.49 25.09
C ALA A 740 0.31 8.44 25.11
N GLY A 741 1.15 8.45 26.13
CA GLY A 741 2.22 7.45 26.30
C GLY A 741 3.46 8.03 26.95
N SER A 742 4.34 7.15 27.43
CA SER A 742 5.50 7.54 28.24
C SER A 742 5.09 8.37 29.49
N ASN A 743 4.02 7.92 30.16
CA ASN A 743 3.35 8.56 31.31
C ASN A 743 2.81 9.97 31.05
N LYS A 744 2.54 10.34 29.80
CA LYS A 744 2.10 11.71 29.45
C LYS A 744 0.89 11.72 28.53
N ALA A 745 0.01 12.70 28.72
CA ALA A 745 -1.06 13.06 27.79
C ALA A 745 -0.71 14.36 27.07
N TYR A 746 -0.95 14.42 25.76
CA TYR A 746 -0.71 15.60 24.94
C TYR A 746 -2.04 16.09 24.36
N LEU A 747 -2.40 17.30 24.74
CA LEU A 747 -3.65 17.96 24.42
C LEU A 747 -3.36 19.16 23.50
N CYS A 748 -4.28 19.46 22.59
CA CYS A 748 -4.22 20.67 21.77
C CYS A 748 -5.63 21.24 21.54
N ARG A 749 -5.72 22.42 20.93
CA ARG A 749 -7.01 22.96 20.48
C ARG A 749 -7.58 22.08 19.36
N PRO A 750 -8.92 21.90 19.26
CA PRO A 750 -9.52 21.08 18.21
C PRO A 750 -9.11 21.46 16.78
N ASN A 751 -8.88 22.75 16.51
CA ASN A 751 -8.46 23.22 15.19
C ASN A 751 -7.04 22.76 14.79
N SER A 752 -6.18 22.50 15.77
CA SER A 752 -4.80 22.05 15.56
C SER A 752 -4.64 20.55 15.76
N TYR A 753 -5.74 19.86 16.13
CA TYR A 753 -5.76 18.42 16.36
C TYR A 753 -5.33 17.64 15.13
N ALA A 754 -5.87 17.94 13.94
CA ALA A 754 -5.49 17.24 12.71
C ALA A 754 -3.99 17.39 12.41
N PHE A 755 -3.44 18.59 12.59
CA PHE A 755 -2.01 18.86 12.40
C PHE A 755 -1.11 18.00 13.30
N TYR A 756 -1.39 17.95 14.61
CA TYR A 756 -0.61 17.14 15.54
C TYR A 756 -0.88 15.64 15.42
N TYR A 757 -2.12 15.25 15.14
CA TYR A 757 -2.50 13.85 14.90
C TYR A 757 -1.81 13.29 13.65
N ASP A 758 -1.82 14.04 12.54
CA ASP A 758 -1.16 13.68 11.29
C ASP A 758 0.35 13.54 11.50
N PHE A 759 0.97 14.45 12.26
CA PHE A 759 2.37 14.31 12.64
C PHE A 759 2.64 13.01 13.41
N CYS A 760 1.79 12.67 14.38
CA CYS A 760 1.92 11.45 15.17
C CYS A 760 1.87 10.18 14.30
N ILE A 761 0.94 10.09 13.35
CA ILE A 761 0.80 8.89 12.48
C ILE A 761 1.83 8.83 11.36
N SER A 762 2.29 9.97 10.83
CA SER A 762 3.11 10.01 9.61
C SER A 762 4.61 10.16 9.87
N MET A 763 4.99 10.87 10.94
CA MET A 763 6.37 11.34 11.13
C MET A 763 6.94 11.09 12.53
N LEU A 764 6.13 11.04 13.58
CA LEU A 764 6.64 10.92 14.97
C LEU A 764 7.48 9.66 15.18
N GLN A 765 7.11 8.51 14.60
CA GLN A 765 7.93 7.30 14.68
C GLN A 765 9.33 7.51 14.07
N LYS A 766 9.43 8.25 12.96
CA LYS A 766 10.71 8.58 12.32
C LYS A 766 11.52 9.57 13.16
N GLU A 767 10.88 10.62 13.67
CA GLU A 767 11.50 11.63 14.53
C GLU A 767 12.04 11.00 15.83
N LEU A 768 11.33 10.04 16.42
CA LEU A 768 11.83 9.29 17.59
C LEU A 768 12.96 8.32 17.23
N LEU A 769 12.89 7.67 16.07
CA LEU A 769 13.94 6.75 15.63
C LEU A 769 15.28 7.47 15.40
N VAL A 770 15.29 8.65 14.79
CA VAL A 770 16.54 9.44 14.59
C VAL A 770 17.12 9.98 15.90
N ARG A 771 16.33 10.00 16.96
CA ARG A 771 16.71 10.34 18.34
C ARG A 771 17.11 9.12 19.17
N GLY A 772 17.09 7.92 18.58
CA GLY A 772 17.53 6.68 19.22
C GLY A 772 16.42 5.89 19.93
N PHE A 773 15.15 6.24 19.73
CA PHE A 773 14.01 5.57 20.37
C PHE A 773 13.17 4.80 19.35
N ALA A 774 13.08 3.49 19.53
CA ALA A 774 12.15 2.64 18.79
C ALA A 774 10.82 2.53 19.57
N ILE A 775 9.72 2.91 18.93
CA ILE A 775 8.40 2.91 19.53
C ILE A 775 7.37 2.21 18.64
N LYS A 776 6.30 1.76 19.31
CA LYS A 776 5.10 1.17 18.75
C LYS A 776 3.95 2.17 18.87
N ILE A 777 3.40 2.58 17.73
CA ILE A 777 2.18 3.38 17.68
C ILE A 777 0.98 2.43 17.76
N MET A 778 0.07 2.71 18.67
CA MET A 778 -1.18 1.99 18.92
C MET A 778 -2.34 2.95 18.66
N LYS A 779 -3.37 2.47 17.96
CA LYS A 779 -4.62 3.20 17.76
C LYS A 779 -5.72 2.51 18.55
N THR A 780 -6.47 3.27 19.35
CA THR A 780 -7.62 2.75 20.09
C THR A 780 -8.89 2.90 19.25
N SER A 781 -9.48 1.75 18.87
CA SER A 781 -10.87 1.53 18.38
C SER A 781 -11.38 2.33 17.15
N PRO A 782 -12.53 1.94 16.56
CA PRO A 782 -13.14 2.60 15.41
C PRO A 782 -13.61 4.04 15.70
N ILE A 783 -14.05 4.74 14.66
CA ILE A 783 -14.54 6.13 14.68
C ILE A 783 -15.66 6.29 15.73
N GLY A 784 -15.46 7.12 16.75
CA GLY A 784 -16.44 7.44 17.79
C GLY A 784 -15.87 7.53 19.21
N ASP A 785 -14.78 6.81 19.50
CA ASP A 785 -14.01 6.94 20.75
C ASP A 785 -13.07 8.15 20.72
N SER A 786 -12.43 8.49 21.84
CA SER A 786 -11.35 9.48 21.85
C SER A 786 -10.30 9.03 20.83
N LEU A 787 -10.20 9.71 19.69
CA LEU A 787 -9.28 9.42 18.58
C LEU A 787 -7.84 9.73 19.02
N THR A 788 -7.36 9.09 20.08
CA THR A 788 -6.07 9.31 20.70
C THR A 788 -5.08 8.30 20.15
N ILE A 789 -3.87 8.76 19.86
CA ILE A 789 -2.77 7.84 19.52
C ILE A 789 -2.06 7.46 20.81
N SER A 790 -1.84 6.16 21.02
CA SER A 790 -1.07 5.68 22.16
C SER A 790 0.33 5.21 21.74
N LEU A 791 1.34 5.48 22.56
CA LEU A 791 2.72 5.03 22.35
C LEU A 791 3.13 3.99 23.40
N LYS A 792 3.72 2.88 22.94
CA LYS A 792 4.44 1.91 23.80
C LYS A 792 5.90 1.80 23.33
N PRO A 793 6.90 1.71 24.24
CA PRO A 793 8.25 1.32 23.86
C PRO A 793 8.26 -0.01 23.10
N PHE A 794 9.13 -0.14 22.10
CA PHE A 794 9.24 -1.39 21.35
C PHE A 794 9.98 -2.46 22.20
N ASP A 795 9.32 -3.58 22.52
CA ASP A 795 9.95 -4.69 23.26
C ASP A 795 10.16 -5.91 22.37
N ALA A 796 11.42 -6.18 22.03
CA ALA A 796 11.81 -7.32 21.20
C ALA A 796 11.58 -8.72 21.84
N LYS A 797 11.19 -8.82 23.12
CA LYS A 797 10.82 -10.06 23.82
C LYS A 797 9.33 -10.21 24.08
N GLU A 798 8.52 -9.14 24.04
CA GLU A 798 7.05 -9.26 24.11
C GLU A 798 6.43 -9.18 22.70
N ASP A 799 6.99 -8.35 21.82
CA ASP A 799 6.46 -8.09 20.48
C ASP A 799 7.01 -9.07 19.41
N LEU A 800 7.86 -10.04 19.76
CA LEU A 800 8.50 -10.96 18.80
C LEU A 800 8.56 -12.48 19.12
N PRO A 801 8.26 -13.05 20.31
CA PRO A 801 8.35 -14.50 20.49
C PRO A 801 6.98 -15.18 20.63
N ASN A 802 6.87 -16.33 19.95
CA ASN A 802 5.92 -17.42 20.15
C ASN A 802 4.42 -17.06 20.08
N GLY A 803 3.77 -17.52 19.01
CA GLY A 803 2.38 -17.24 18.65
C GLY A 803 1.43 -16.96 19.80
N PHE A 804 0.85 -15.76 19.80
CA PHE A 804 -0.42 -15.53 20.45
C PHE A 804 -1.53 -16.16 19.61
N GLN A 805 -2.07 -17.26 20.10
CA GLN A 805 -3.47 -17.64 19.90
C GLN A 805 -4.35 -16.54 20.50
N GLY A 806 -5.42 -16.19 19.79
CA GLY A 806 -6.08 -14.89 19.93
C GLY A 806 -6.83 -14.62 21.23
N PHE A 807 -7.14 -13.33 21.42
CA PHE A 807 -8.51 -12.91 21.66
C PHE A 807 -8.85 -11.85 20.61
N ASP A 808 -9.85 -12.17 19.80
CA ASP A 808 -10.46 -11.35 18.76
C ASP A 808 -11.70 -10.70 19.36
N TRP A 809 -11.79 -9.37 19.27
CA TRP A 809 -13.07 -8.69 19.13
C TRP A 809 -12.90 -7.61 18.06
N ALA A 810 -12.97 -8.07 16.80
CA ALA A 810 -13.05 -7.33 15.54
C ALA A 810 -11.72 -6.99 14.85
N GLN A 811 -11.14 -8.01 14.20
CA GLN A 811 -10.64 -8.00 12.82
C GLN A 811 -10.06 -6.68 12.25
N ASP A 812 -8.72 -6.54 12.25
CA ASP A 812 -7.87 -6.48 11.05
C ASP A 812 -6.38 -6.25 11.38
N LYS A 813 -5.51 -6.96 10.64
CA LYS A 813 -4.10 -7.20 10.97
C LYS A 813 -3.18 -6.03 10.57
N ILE A 814 -2.37 -5.54 11.51
CA ILE A 814 -1.26 -4.58 11.31
C ILE A 814 0.09 -5.29 11.54
N GLU A 815 1.05 -5.09 10.64
CA GLU A 815 2.40 -5.68 10.69
C GLU A 815 3.43 -4.79 11.40
N TYR A 816 4.35 -5.39 12.16
CA TYR A 816 5.44 -4.71 12.89
C TYR A 816 6.83 -5.01 12.33
N ILE A 817 7.71 -3.99 12.32
CA ILE A 817 9.14 -4.06 11.98
C ILE A 817 9.93 -3.46 13.14
N GLY A 818 10.72 -4.29 13.83
CA GLY A 818 11.59 -3.91 14.94
C GLY A 818 13.07 -4.11 14.62
N TYR A 819 13.90 -3.16 15.05
CA TYR A 819 15.37 -3.29 15.09
C TYR A 819 15.79 -3.96 16.40
N LYS A 820 16.70 -4.95 16.33
CA LYS A 820 17.45 -5.45 17.49
C LYS A 820 18.75 -4.64 17.65
N LYS A 821 19.11 -4.46 18.93
CA LYS A 821 20.28 -3.80 19.52
C LYS A 821 21.59 -3.97 18.75
#